data_AF-A0A2K0U518-F1
#
_entry.id   AF-A0A2K0U518-F1
#
_cell.length_a   1.000
_cell.length_b   1.000
_cell.length_c   1.000
_cell.angle_alpha   90.00
_cell.angle_beta   90.00
_cell.angle_gamma   90.00
#
_symmetry.space_group_name_H-M   'P 1'
#
loop_
_entity.id
_entity.type
_entity.pdbx_description
1 polymer ?
#
loop_
_entity_poly.entity_id
_entity_poly.type
_entity_poly.pdbx_seq_one_letter_code
_entity_poly.pdbx_strand_id
1 'polypeptide(L)'
;MADTEEPQFNTLAERIAALNKQKNFSSVSTPEAARKKPKPPPPPGRPAAETRSQTAPVVTVNGSAHEAAPQQPPRPGRANADAPPPLPRRNTQNATSPDASAPPPLPSRTGSFQASPALPPRRTSTITVPKPSGRRNSASSEASMQSTMSSLSLTKTISSTTSNGSNGTVVHKLPPVCDMNSLPPLPPTKRELEARAKEDAVAREAAIRENSVRMAARQTVNQPASQPARPSLPPRLPSRPAKPQPSTSTEALPKPTPRPTPVTVQIRGFGSLTEPPKMPARPKIDAAADDGPPPIPMASRPSVAQIQAMSSRASPAPPVVSNDCWVCRDWSGPDGVAAQYPREQLPQHDVVGYLARVLCDPFPSYNDKARAIFTWFHHNIMYDTKAFFSGNIRGMTPEETIRYGAAVCQGYADTYKAIANKAGLECVVVGGHGKGYGYTPLKQGQRPPPPNATGHAWNAVRVDGGVWRLLDACWGAGHICGANNLFKKEFSPVQFTNSAERFSRTHFPSDGRHQFREDGRTITWEEYIVGRSQGEPVEIFGNCGQEGIAEDTVEPASKQISVNSGQVVRFQFAQLCEHWKAEKHGLGKPSLFLLQIHGLDGRKDDFIPIETDGYWHWADVHARDLGAPGQSVMVLQLTSMDGQDARGVTAQQYLAKKGRVAMAWAYVAKWDLV
;
A
#
# COMPACT_ATOMS: atom_id res chain seq x y z
N MET A 1 63.53 -5.56 29.33
CA MET A 1 64.50 -5.24 28.26
C MET A 1 64.39 -6.30 27.19
N ALA A 2 63.94 -5.90 26.00
CA ALA A 2 64.15 -6.51 24.68
C ALA A 2 63.05 -5.95 23.78
N ASP A 3 63.18 -4.67 23.40
CA ASP A 3 62.31 -4.09 22.38
C ASP A 3 62.60 -4.79 21.05
N THR A 4 61.58 -5.40 20.46
CA THR A 4 61.71 -6.09 19.18
C THR A 4 61.45 -5.08 18.07
N GLU A 5 62.52 -4.52 17.48
CA GLU A 5 62.41 -3.60 16.34
C GLU A 5 61.68 -4.28 15.16
N GLU A 6 60.61 -3.65 14.68
CA GLU A 6 60.01 -4.02 13.40
C GLU A 6 60.89 -3.51 12.24
N PRO A 7 61.16 -4.33 11.21
CA PRO A 7 62.03 -3.91 10.11
C PRO A 7 61.39 -2.80 9.26
N GLN A 8 62.00 -1.62 9.30
CA GLN A 8 61.55 -0.44 8.56
C GLN A 8 62.07 -0.48 7.11
N PHE A 9 61.19 -0.84 6.16
CA PHE A 9 61.53 -0.90 4.74
C PHE A 9 61.49 0.49 4.10
N ASN A 10 62.63 0.96 3.58
CA ASN A 10 62.78 2.31 3.04
C ASN A 10 62.34 2.44 1.56
N THR A 11 62.09 1.32 0.88
CA THR A 11 61.57 1.34 -0.50
C THR A 11 60.41 0.37 -0.73
N LEU A 12 59.54 0.73 -1.67
CA LEU A 12 58.37 -0.09 -2.05
C LEU A 12 58.80 -1.41 -2.74
N ALA A 13 59.98 -1.41 -3.39
CA ALA A 13 60.59 -2.59 -4.00
C ALA A 13 61.05 -3.64 -2.96
N GLU A 14 61.66 -3.22 -1.85
CA GLU A 14 62.05 -4.14 -0.76
C GLU A 14 60.84 -4.83 -0.13
N ARG A 15 59.75 -4.08 0.10
CA ARG A 15 58.52 -4.64 0.67
C ARG A 15 57.91 -5.72 -0.25
N ILE A 16 57.97 -5.55 -1.58
CA ILE A 16 57.52 -6.55 -2.55
C ILE A 16 58.46 -7.78 -2.55
N ALA A 17 59.78 -7.57 -2.46
CA ALA A 17 60.76 -8.66 -2.41
C ALA A 17 60.64 -9.52 -1.13
N ALA A 18 60.34 -8.91 0.02
CA ALA A 18 60.08 -9.63 1.27
C ALA A 18 58.81 -10.49 1.18
N LEU A 19 57.72 -9.95 0.62
CA LEU A 19 56.42 -10.61 0.56
C LEU A 19 56.40 -11.80 -0.42
N ASN A 20 57.25 -11.77 -1.46
CA ASN A 20 57.44 -12.90 -2.37
C ASN A 20 58.28 -14.05 -1.79
N LYS A 21 59.11 -13.80 -0.75
CA LYS A 21 59.92 -14.85 -0.09
C LYS A 21 59.12 -15.75 0.84
N GLN A 22 57.94 -15.33 1.30
CA GLN A 22 57.13 -16.07 2.28
C GLN A 22 56.12 -17.07 1.68
N LYS A 23 56.05 -17.23 0.35
CA LYS A 23 54.96 -17.97 -0.32
C LYS A 23 55.19 -19.44 -0.66
N ASN A 24 56.35 -20.03 -0.34
CA ASN A 24 56.66 -21.43 -0.63
C ASN A 24 57.04 -22.23 0.62
N PHE A 25 56.11 -23.06 1.12
CA PHE A 25 56.26 -24.37 1.79
C PHE A 25 54.90 -24.71 2.44
N SER A 26 54.38 -25.94 2.53
CA SER A 26 54.27 -27.12 1.64
C SER A 26 53.58 -28.23 2.46
N SER A 27 52.86 -29.13 1.81
CA SER A 27 52.23 -30.34 2.37
C SER A 27 53.21 -31.44 2.78
N VAL A 28 52.85 -32.29 3.75
CA VAL A 28 53.25 -33.72 4.02
C VAL A 28 52.29 -34.24 5.14
N SER A 29 51.85 -35.51 5.30
CA SER A 29 52.27 -36.86 4.85
C SER A 29 51.08 -37.84 4.62
N THR A 30 51.34 -38.95 3.92
CA THR A 30 50.50 -40.17 3.81
C THR A 30 51.09 -41.35 4.62
N PRO A 31 50.36 -42.48 4.74
CA PRO A 31 50.87 -43.70 4.11
C PRO A 31 49.83 -44.58 3.36
N GLU A 32 50.31 -45.19 2.27
CA GLU A 32 50.10 -46.56 1.73
C GLU A 32 48.79 -47.37 2.03
N ALA A 33 48.17 -48.16 1.14
CA ALA A 33 47.96 -48.23 -0.32
C ALA A 33 47.15 -49.53 -0.62
N ALA A 34 45.94 -49.46 -1.17
CA ALA A 34 45.26 -50.66 -1.71
C ALA A 34 44.19 -50.37 -2.79
N ARG A 35 44.53 -50.74 -4.05
CA ARG A 35 43.65 -51.12 -5.18
C ARG A 35 42.63 -50.09 -5.74
N LYS A 36 42.85 -49.74 -7.01
CA LYS A 36 41.99 -48.87 -7.86
C LYS A 36 40.60 -49.48 -8.11
N LYS A 37 39.55 -48.66 -8.02
CA LYS A 37 38.23 -48.90 -8.67
C LYS A 37 38.09 -48.02 -9.93
N PRO A 38 37.44 -48.48 -11.01
CA PRO A 38 37.31 -47.72 -12.25
C PRO A 38 36.25 -46.60 -12.17
N LYS A 39 36.29 -45.68 -13.14
CA LYS A 39 35.36 -44.55 -13.27
C LYS A 39 33.93 -45.02 -13.62
N PRO A 40 32.87 -44.31 -13.18
CA PRO A 40 31.49 -44.66 -13.54
C PRO A 40 31.20 -44.39 -15.03
N PRO A 41 30.32 -45.19 -15.67
CA PRO A 41 29.94 -45.01 -17.07
C PRO A 41 28.97 -43.83 -17.26
N PRO A 42 28.87 -43.26 -18.49
CA PRO A 42 27.91 -42.22 -18.82
C PRO A 42 26.46 -42.75 -18.82
N PRO A 43 25.45 -41.88 -18.59
CA PRO A 43 24.04 -42.28 -18.56
C PRO A 43 23.54 -42.75 -19.94
N PRO A 44 22.57 -43.69 -19.99
CA PRO A 44 22.15 -44.35 -21.23
C PRO A 44 21.43 -43.42 -22.20
N GLY A 45 21.62 -43.70 -23.50
CA GLY A 45 21.07 -42.92 -24.60
C GLY A 45 19.55 -42.94 -24.69
N ARG A 46 18.99 -41.80 -25.07
CA ARG A 46 17.57 -41.63 -25.44
C ARG A 46 17.30 -42.44 -26.73
N PRO A 47 16.24 -43.26 -26.81
CA PRO A 47 15.91 -43.96 -28.05
C PRO A 47 15.54 -42.97 -29.16
N ALA A 48 15.93 -43.30 -30.39
CA ALA A 48 15.60 -42.54 -31.58
C ALA A 48 14.11 -42.70 -31.94
N ALA A 49 13.51 -41.66 -32.50
CA ALA A 49 12.19 -41.76 -33.10
C ALA A 49 12.29 -42.47 -34.46
N GLU A 50 11.47 -43.49 -34.69
CA GLU A 50 11.35 -44.13 -35.99
C GLU A 50 10.50 -43.30 -36.95
N THR A 51 10.95 -43.23 -38.20
CA THR A 51 10.26 -42.56 -39.30
C THR A 51 9.72 -43.60 -40.27
N ARG A 52 8.40 -43.64 -40.51
CA ARG A 52 7.85 -44.28 -41.72
C ARG A 52 6.54 -43.65 -42.19
N SER A 53 6.67 -42.92 -43.31
CA SER A 53 5.82 -42.88 -44.50
C SER A 53 4.29 -43.09 -44.34
N GLN A 54 3.46 -42.08 -44.58
CA GLN A 54 3.01 -41.58 -45.90
C GLN A 54 2.19 -42.56 -46.75
N THR A 55 0.94 -42.18 -47.02
CA THR A 55 0.27 -42.29 -48.33
C THR A 55 -0.75 -41.14 -48.48
N ALA A 56 -1.03 -40.74 -49.71
CA ALA A 56 -1.69 -39.47 -50.10
C ALA A 56 -3.08 -39.79 -50.79
N PRO A 57 -3.74 -38.99 -51.69
CA PRO A 57 -3.31 -37.73 -52.36
C PRO A 57 -4.42 -36.69 -52.77
N VAL A 58 -3.98 -35.61 -53.47
CA VAL A 58 -4.73 -34.63 -54.35
C VAL A 58 -5.85 -33.77 -53.69
N VAL A 59 -6.27 -32.56 -54.13
CA VAL A 59 -6.09 -31.80 -55.40
C VAL A 59 -5.87 -30.30 -55.19
N THR A 60 -5.09 -29.68 -56.10
CA THR A 60 -4.83 -28.23 -56.25
C THR A 60 -5.73 -27.59 -57.32
N VAL A 61 -6.33 -26.41 -57.09
CA VAL A 61 -6.68 -25.45 -58.18
C VAL A 61 -6.65 -24.00 -57.66
N ASN A 62 -6.09 -23.07 -58.45
CA ASN A 62 -6.18 -21.61 -58.25
C ASN A 62 -7.43 -21.04 -58.95
N GLY A 63 -8.04 -19.97 -58.43
CA GLY A 63 -9.08 -19.22 -59.16
C GLY A 63 -9.49 -17.91 -58.49
N SER A 64 -9.41 -16.80 -59.22
CA SER A 64 -9.75 -15.45 -58.77
C SER A 64 -11.22 -15.10 -59.03
N ALA A 65 -11.87 -14.36 -58.12
CA ALA A 65 -12.93 -13.39 -58.44
C ALA A 65 -13.17 -12.42 -57.28
N HIS A 66 -13.43 -11.15 -57.59
CA HIS A 66 -14.01 -10.17 -56.65
C HIS A 66 -15.53 -10.33 -56.63
N GLU A 67 -16.16 -10.22 -55.45
CA GLU A 67 -17.54 -9.72 -55.36
C GLU A 67 -17.83 -9.03 -54.01
N ALA A 68 -18.88 -8.20 -54.00
CA ALA A 68 -19.11 -7.17 -52.99
C ALA A 68 -20.01 -7.59 -51.81
N ALA A 69 -19.94 -6.84 -50.71
CA ALA A 69 -20.77 -7.05 -49.53
C ALA A 69 -22.23 -6.52 -49.71
N PRO A 70 -23.25 -7.21 -49.17
CA PRO A 70 -24.66 -6.87 -49.38
C PRO A 70 -25.20 -5.82 -48.39
N GLN A 71 -26.30 -5.15 -48.79
CA GLN A 71 -26.98 -4.10 -48.02
C GLN A 71 -28.04 -4.62 -47.03
N GLN A 72 -28.45 -3.76 -46.08
CA GLN A 72 -29.60 -3.96 -45.18
C GLN A 72 -30.84 -3.13 -45.58
N PRO A 73 -32.07 -3.60 -45.28
CA PRO A 73 -33.33 -3.04 -45.79
C PRO A 73 -33.89 -1.82 -45.00
N PRO A 74 -34.86 -1.06 -45.57
CA PRO A 74 -35.29 0.24 -45.05
C PRO A 74 -36.42 0.19 -44.01
N ARG A 75 -36.62 1.30 -43.28
CA ARG A 75 -37.70 1.53 -42.31
C ARG A 75 -38.64 2.66 -42.79
N PRO A 76 -39.97 2.62 -42.56
CA PRO A 76 -40.91 3.57 -43.17
C PRO A 76 -40.96 4.93 -42.45
N GLY A 77 -41.28 6.00 -43.19
CA GLY A 77 -41.41 7.37 -42.67
C GLY A 77 -42.84 7.88 -42.52
N ARG A 78 -43.01 8.93 -41.70
CA ARG A 78 -44.12 9.89 -41.70
C ARG A 78 -43.54 11.30 -41.49
N ALA A 79 -44.27 12.33 -41.92
CA ALA A 79 -43.69 13.61 -42.34
C ALA A 79 -43.79 14.78 -41.33
N ASN A 80 -42.78 15.66 -41.41
CA ASN A 80 -42.71 17.11 -41.25
C ASN A 80 -43.58 17.87 -40.21
N ALA A 81 -42.90 18.65 -39.37
CA ALA A 81 -43.09 20.11 -39.29
C ALA A 81 -41.81 20.82 -38.74
N ASP A 82 -41.62 22.07 -39.16
CA ASP A 82 -40.76 23.13 -38.60
C ASP A 82 -39.23 22.95 -38.45
N ALA A 83 -38.50 23.51 -39.42
CA ALA A 83 -37.12 23.99 -39.27
C ALA A 83 -36.92 25.29 -40.09
N PRO A 84 -36.37 26.38 -39.51
CA PRO A 84 -36.21 27.67 -40.21
C PRO A 84 -34.95 27.73 -41.13
N PRO A 85 -34.93 28.60 -42.15
CA PRO A 85 -33.97 28.56 -43.25
C PRO A 85 -32.63 29.30 -42.99
N PRO A 86 -31.56 28.97 -43.76
CA PRO A 86 -30.23 29.58 -43.61
C PRO A 86 -30.08 30.94 -44.29
N LEU A 87 -29.17 31.78 -43.75
CA LEU A 87 -28.92 33.15 -44.21
C LEU A 87 -27.95 33.25 -45.42
N PRO A 88 -28.01 34.33 -46.24
CA PRO A 88 -27.38 34.36 -47.56
C PRO A 88 -25.95 34.92 -47.58
N ARG A 89 -25.14 34.44 -48.55
CA ARG A 89 -23.87 35.08 -48.94
C ARG A 89 -24.14 36.38 -49.71
N ARG A 90 -23.30 37.41 -49.53
CA ARG A 90 -23.33 38.62 -50.36
C ARG A 90 -21.97 38.96 -50.96
N ASN A 91 -22.00 39.32 -52.24
CA ASN A 91 -20.87 39.76 -53.04
C ASN A 91 -20.66 41.29 -52.87
N THR A 92 -19.46 41.79 -53.20
CA THR A 92 -19.10 43.22 -53.05
C THR A 92 -19.35 44.04 -54.31
N GLN A 93 -19.86 45.27 -54.17
CA GLN A 93 -19.50 46.46 -54.98
C GLN A 93 -20.21 47.75 -54.48
N ASN A 94 -19.43 48.84 -54.36
CA ASN A 94 -19.75 50.28 -54.34
C ASN A 94 -20.80 50.81 -53.30
N ALA A 95 -20.38 51.55 -52.25
CA ALA A 95 -20.11 53.01 -52.18
C ALA A 95 -21.37 53.77 -51.66
N THR A 96 -21.33 54.76 -50.75
CA THR A 96 -20.32 55.77 -50.37
C THR A 96 -20.22 56.03 -48.84
N SER A 97 -19.08 56.57 -48.40
CA SER A 97 -18.74 57.05 -47.03
C SER A 97 -19.41 58.41 -46.69
N PRO A 98 -19.13 59.13 -45.56
CA PRO A 98 -18.09 59.00 -44.51
C PRO A 98 -18.71 58.92 -43.07
N ASP A 99 -18.06 58.98 -41.90
CA ASP A 99 -16.68 58.82 -41.35
C ASP A 99 -16.82 58.62 -39.80
N ALA A 100 -15.86 58.31 -38.93
CA ALA A 100 -14.46 57.83 -38.94
C ALA A 100 -14.23 57.09 -37.59
N SER A 101 -13.11 56.48 -37.18
CA SER A 101 -11.79 56.18 -37.78
C SER A 101 -11.26 54.87 -37.11
N ALA A 102 -10.13 54.31 -37.55
CA ALA A 102 -9.53 53.11 -36.95
C ALA A 102 -7.99 53.00 -37.17
N PRO A 103 -7.23 52.33 -36.28
CA PRO A 103 -5.77 52.15 -36.38
C PRO A 103 -5.33 50.99 -37.33
N PRO A 104 -4.03 50.92 -37.72
CA PRO A 104 -3.60 50.31 -38.98
C PRO A 104 -3.20 48.81 -38.95
N PRO A 105 -3.13 48.14 -40.13
CA PRO A 105 -2.87 46.69 -40.26
C PRO A 105 -1.40 46.27 -40.43
N LEU A 106 -1.17 44.95 -40.33
CA LEU A 106 0.13 44.27 -40.46
C LEU A 106 0.67 44.22 -41.91
N PRO A 107 2.01 44.21 -42.11
CA PRO A 107 2.64 44.20 -43.44
C PRO A 107 2.69 42.83 -44.12
N SER A 108 2.59 42.85 -45.45
CA SER A 108 2.67 41.68 -46.35
C SER A 108 4.12 41.32 -46.73
N ARG A 109 4.36 40.03 -47.02
CA ARG A 109 5.66 39.51 -47.47
C ARG A 109 5.81 39.62 -49.00
N THR A 110 6.85 40.32 -49.44
CA THR A 110 7.40 40.23 -50.81
C THR A 110 8.35 39.04 -50.91
N GLY A 111 8.39 38.37 -52.06
CA GLY A 111 9.33 37.28 -52.33
C GLY A 111 10.63 37.76 -52.97
N SER A 112 11.76 37.17 -52.58
CA SER A 112 13.02 37.22 -53.32
C SER A 112 13.71 35.86 -53.28
N PHE A 113 14.27 35.44 -54.42
CA PHE A 113 15.01 34.20 -54.57
C PHE A 113 16.44 34.34 -54.04
N GLN A 114 16.92 33.38 -53.25
CA GLN A 114 18.36 33.09 -53.17
C GLN A 114 18.61 31.63 -52.74
N ALA A 115 19.69 31.05 -53.27
CA ALA A 115 19.94 29.60 -53.25
C ALA A 115 20.51 29.10 -51.91
N SER A 116 20.25 27.83 -51.61
CA SER A 116 20.66 27.17 -50.35
C SER A 116 22.15 26.79 -50.32
N PRO A 117 22.87 27.00 -49.20
CA PRO A 117 24.16 26.36 -48.95
C PRO A 117 23.99 24.87 -48.61
N ALA A 118 25.01 24.06 -48.94
CA ALA A 118 24.95 22.60 -48.83
C ALA A 118 24.99 22.05 -47.39
N LEU A 119 24.31 20.92 -47.17
CA LEU A 119 24.27 20.19 -45.90
C LEU A 119 25.55 19.35 -45.67
N PRO A 120 26.12 19.30 -44.45
CA PRO A 120 27.14 18.31 -44.09
C PRO A 120 26.54 16.89 -43.97
N PRO A 121 27.34 15.83 -44.19
CA PRO A 121 26.83 14.47 -44.40
C PRO A 121 26.30 13.78 -43.13
N ARG A 122 25.30 12.90 -43.32
CA ARG A 122 24.73 12.04 -42.26
C ARG A 122 25.80 11.13 -41.64
N ARG A 123 25.93 11.14 -40.32
CA ARG A 123 26.44 9.98 -39.56
C ARG A 123 25.32 8.96 -39.36
N THR A 124 25.70 7.69 -39.40
CA THR A 124 24.82 6.52 -39.25
C THR A 124 24.26 6.42 -37.83
N SER A 125 22.97 6.05 -37.73
CA SER A 125 22.30 5.85 -36.44
C SER A 125 22.88 4.66 -35.69
N THR A 126 23.33 4.89 -34.45
CA THR A 126 23.84 3.84 -33.58
C THR A 126 22.70 2.94 -33.06
N ILE A 127 22.73 1.68 -33.51
CA ILE A 127 22.30 0.46 -32.80
C ILE A 127 21.10 0.62 -31.84
N THR A 128 19.93 0.27 -32.34
CA THR A 128 18.82 -0.24 -31.52
C THR A 128 19.23 -1.58 -30.89
N VAL A 129 19.41 -1.64 -29.57
CA VAL A 129 19.61 -2.93 -28.86
C VAL A 129 18.24 -3.58 -28.60
N PRO A 130 18.07 -4.91 -28.79
CA PRO A 130 16.72 -5.48 -28.92
C PRO A 130 16.04 -5.76 -27.58
N LYS A 131 14.72 -5.62 -27.60
CA LYS A 131 13.78 -6.20 -26.63
C LYS A 131 13.92 -7.74 -26.67
N PRO A 132 14.30 -8.44 -25.58
CA PRO A 132 14.32 -9.90 -25.57
C PRO A 132 12.89 -10.42 -25.46
N SER A 133 12.38 -11.00 -26.55
CA SER A 133 11.26 -11.93 -26.45
C SER A 133 11.71 -13.18 -25.68
N GLY A 134 10.81 -13.73 -24.86
CA GLY A 134 11.20 -14.67 -23.80
C GLY A 134 11.86 -15.96 -24.30
N ARG A 135 12.98 -16.33 -23.67
CA ARG A 135 13.39 -17.74 -23.58
C ARG A 135 12.93 -18.30 -22.24
N ARG A 136 12.14 -19.38 -22.31
CA ARG A 136 11.78 -20.20 -21.15
C ARG A 136 13.03 -20.78 -20.48
N ASN A 137 12.91 -21.04 -19.17
CA ASN A 137 13.81 -21.84 -18.31
C ASN A 137 14.99 -21.09 -17.65
N SER A 138 14.72 -20.25 -16.63
CA SER A 138 15.63 -19.97 -15.49
C SER A 138 14.90 -19.20 -14.38
N ALA A 139 14.52 -19.90 -13.29
CA ALA A 139 13.71 -19.33 -12.20
C ALA A 139 14.48 -18.38 -11.25
N SER A 140 15.78 -18.13 -11.49
CA SER A 140 16.64 -17.31 -10.63
C SER A 140 16.80 -15.86 -11.11
N SER A 141 16.42 -15.53 -12.34
CA SER A 141 16.65 -14.18 -12.92
C SER A 141 15.45 -13.24 -12.81
N GLU A 142 14.22 -13.76 -12.62
CA GLU A 142 13.01 -12.92 -12.50
C GLU A 142 12.89 -12.19 -11.15
N ALA A 143 13.60 -12.65 -10.11
CA ALA A 143 13.56 -12.05 -8.77
C ALA A 143 14.16 -10.63 -8.68
N SER A 144 15.01 -10.22 -9.64
CA SER A 144 15.87 -9.04 -9.48
C SER A 144 15.32 -7.71 -10.04
N MET A 145 14.08 -7.65 -10.53
CA MET A 145 13.62 -6.48 -11.31
C MET A 145 12.41 -5.70 -10.77
N GLN A 146 11.67 -6.20 -9.77
CA GLN A 146 10.40 -5.55 -9.36
C GLN A 146 10.61 -4.19 -8.65
N SER A 147 11.66 -4.06 -7.82
CA SER A 147 12.00 -2.81 -7.10
C SER A 147 13.07 -1.94 -7.80
N THR A 148 13.66 -2.39 -8.91
CA THR A 148 14.87 -1.76 -9.49
C THR A 148 14.55 -0.56 -10.40
N MET A 149 13.28 -0.40 -10.80
CA MET A 149 12.81 0.64 -11.73
C MET A 149 11.98 1.71 -11.01
N SER A 150 12.63 2.52 -10.16
CA SER A 150 12.04 3.76 -9.60
C SER A 150 12.27 4.95 -10.53
N SER A 151 11.25 5.78 -10.72
CA SER A 151 11.26 6.93 -11.66
C SER A 151 12.31 8.01 -11.35
N LEU A 152 12.76 8.11 -10.09
CA LEU A 152 13.80 9.05 -9.66
C LEU A 152 15.22 8.67 -10.11
N SER A 153 15.47 7.41 -10.48
CA SER A 153 16.79 6.94 -10.93
C SER A 153 17.15 7.45 -12.33
N LEU A 154 16.20 8.03 -13.07
CA LEU A 154 16.32 8.41 -14.48
C LEU A 154 16.33 9.92 -14.76
N THR A 155 16.06 10.77 -13.76
CA THR A 155 15.73 12.21 -13.99
C THR A 155 16.74 13.23 -13.46
N LYS A 156 17.91 12.81 -12.98
CA LYS A 156 19.02 13.74 -12.65
C LYS A 156 19.81 14.18 -13.89
N THR A 157 19.14 14.90 -14.79
CA THR A 157 19.84 15.68 -15.83
C THR A 157 20.29 17.00 -15.23
N ILE A 158 21.59 17.14 -14.95
CA ILE A 158 22.16 18.39 -14.44
C ILE A 158 22.24 19.39 -15.60
N SER A 159 21.32 20.35 -15.64
CA SER A 159 21.41 21.52 -16.50
C SER A 159 22.16 22.64 -15.78
N SER A 160 23.34 23.00 -16.29
CA SER A 160 24.06 24.22 -15.92
C SER A 160 24.38 25.01 -17.19
N THR A 161 23.74 26.17 -17.36
CA THR A 161 23.81 26.99 -18.57
C THR A 161 24.50 28.32 -18.30
N THR A 162 25.77 28.44 -18.67
CA THR A 162 26.55 29.66 -19.02
C THR A 162 27.94 29.19 -19.50
N SER A 163 28.65 29.83 -20.44
CA SER A 163 28.36 30.85 -21.44
C SER A 163 29.42 30.71 -22.58
N ASN A 164 29.20 31.32 -23.75
CA ASN A 164 30.05 31.11 -24.94
C ASN A 164 31.53 31.53 -24.76
N GLY A 165 32.44 30.74 -25.35
CA GLY A 165 33.84 31.11 -25.59
C GLY A 165 34.34 30.50 -26.90
N SER A 166 34.64 31.33 -27.89
CA SER A 166 34.99 30.92 -29.25
C SER A 166 36.51 30.79 -29.45
N ASN A 167 37.03 29.56 -29.45
CA ASN A 167 38.01 29.05 -30.44
C ASN A 167 38.45 27.63 -30.08
N GLY A 168 38.62 26.78 -31.08
CA GLY A 168 38.92 25.36 -30.88
C GLY A 168 40.40 25.10 -30.58
N THR A 169 40.70 24.76 -29.33
CA THR A 169 41.92 24.02 -28.93
C THR A 169 41.63 23.21 -27.67
N VAL A 170 41.98 21.92 -27.69
CA VAL A 170 41.83 21.03 -26.53
C VAL A 170 42.98 21.29 -25.56
N VAL A 171 42.66 21.79 -24.36
CA VAL A 171 43.64 21.98 -23.28
C VAL A 171 43.27 21.08 -22.10
N HIS A 172 44.11 20.08 -21.82
CA HIS A 172 44.01 19.31 -20.58
C HIS A 172 44.36 20.22 -19.39
N LYS A 173 43.38 20.57 -18.56
CA LYS A 173 43.62 21.24 -17.27
C LYS A 173 43.77 20.19 -16.17
N LEU A 174 44.94 20.17 -15.53
CA LEU A 174 45.14 19.48 -14.26
C LEU A 174 44.32 20.17 -13.15
N PRO A 175 43.90 19.44 -12.10
CA PRO A 175 43.21 20.05 -10.96
C PRO A 175 44.15 21.00 -10.20
N PRO A 176 43.62 22.07 -9.57
CA PRO A 176 44.42 23.00 -8.77
C PRO A 176 44.97 22.32 -7.50
N VAL A 177 46.12 22.80 -7.03
CA VAL A 177 46.75 22.34 -5.78
C VAL A 177 45.85 22.70 -4.60
N CYS A 178 45.57 21.72 -3.74
CA CYS A 178 44.72 21.90 -2.56
C CYS A 178 45.51 22.58 -1.43
N ASP A 179 45.05 23.75 -0.99
CA ASP A 179 45.58 24.45 0.18
C ASP A 179 45.12 23.75 1.48
N MET A 180 46.09 23.27 2.26
CA MET A 180 45.86 22.53 3.51
C MET A 180 45.30 23.40 4.65
N ASN A 181 45.35 24.73 4.52
CA ASN A 181 44.79 25.65 5.53
C ASN A 181 43.28 25.91 5.37
N SER A 182 42.62 25.33 4.37
CA SER A 182 41.18 25.47 4.11
C SER A 182 40.38 24.17 4.40
N LEU A 183 40.89 23.32 5.29
CA LEU A 183 40.20 22.09 5.69
C LEU A 183 39.15 22.38 6.79
N PRO A 184 37.92 21.85 6.68
CA PRO A 184 36.93 21.98 7.76
C PRO A 184 37.41 21.24 9.01
N PRO A 185 37.00 21.69 10.22
CA PRO A 185 37.43 21.07 11.46
C PRO A 185 37.02 19.60 11.51
N LEU A 186 37.95 18.74 11.95
CA LEU A 186 37.72 17.30 12.05
C LEU A 186 36.58 17.01 13.03
N PRO A 187 35.78 15.95 12.79
CA PRO A 187 34.74 15.55 13.73
C PRO A 187 35.33 15.21 15.10
N PRO A 188 34.61 15.51 16.20
CA PRO A 188 35.12 15.31 17.55
C PRO A 188 35.53 13.85 17.79
N THR A 189 36.63 13.67 18.50
CA THR A 189 37.17 12.35 18.79
C THR A 189 36.21 11.54 19.65
N LYS A 190 36.31 10.20 19.58
CA LYS A 190 35.49 9.31 20.41
C LYS A 190 35.58 9.66 21.91
N ARG A 191 36.75 10.11 22.37
CA ARG A 191 36.99 10.54 23.75
C ARG A 191 36.25 11.83 24.13
N GLU A 192 36.12 12.78 23.21
CA GLU A 192 35.34 14.02 23.42
C GLU A 192 33.83 13.73 23.40
N LEU A 193 33.37 12.82 22.54
CA LEU A 193 31.98 12.35 22.54
C LEU A 193 31.61 11.63 23.85
N GLU A 194 32.50 10.77 24.36
CA GLU A 194 32.34 10.10 25.65
C GLU A 194 32.41 11.08 26.84
N ALA A 195 33.20 12.16 26.74
CA ALA A 195 33.24 13.23 27.74
C ALA A 195 31.94 14.04 27.77
N ARG A 196 31.48 14.53 26.61
CA ARG A 196 30.20 15.25 26.47
C ARG A 196 29.00 14.41 26.93
N ALA A 197 28.98 13.12 26.58
CA ALA A 197 27.92 12.22 27.04
C ALA A 197 27.90 12.04 28.57
N LYS A 198 29.06 12.13 29.25
CA LYS A 198 29.13 12.13 30.72
C LYS A 198 28.67 13.46 31.32
N GLU A 199 29.04 14.59 30.73
CA GLU A 199 28.58 15.92 31.15
C GLU A 199 27.05 16.05 30.99
N ASP A 200 26.49 15.61 29.87
CA ASP A 200 25.04 15.56 29.63
C ASP A 200 24.30 14.62 30.60
N ALA A 201 24.92 13.49 30.98
CA ALA A 201 24.36 12.58 31.97
C ALA A 201 24.32 13.23 33.37
N VAL A 202 25.40 13.88 33.79
CA VAL A 202 25.48 14.61 35.08
C VAL A 202 24.48 15.79 35.10
N ALA A 203 24.36 16.53 33.99
CA ALA A 203 23.38 17.62 33.87
C ALA A 203 21.93 17.11 33.97
N ARG A 204 21.62 15.97 33.35
CA ARG A 204 20.31 15.32 33.47
C ARG A 204 20.02 14.84 34.89
N GLU A 205 21.00 14.24 35.57
CA GLU A 205 20.83 13.76 36.94
C GLU A 205 20.64 14.94 37.92
N ALA A 206 21.36 16.05 37.71
CA ALA A 206 21.15 17.30 38.45
C ALA A 206 19.73 17.87 38.22
N ALA A 207 19.26 17.92 36.97
CA ALA A 207 17.90 18.39 36.64
C ALA A 207 16.80 17.51 37.25
N ILE A 208 16.98 16.17 37.28
CA ILE A 208 16.07 15.24 37.95
C ILE A 208 16.04 15.50 39.46
N ARG A 209 17.20 15.71 40.09
CA ARG A 209 17.31 16.04 41.52
C ARG A 209 16.62 17.37 41.84
N GLU A 210 16.80 18.40 41.01
CA GLU A 210 16.14 19.69 41.18
C GLU A 210 14.60 19.58 41.07
N ASN A 211 14.10 18.83 40.07
CA ASN A 211 12.67 18.57 39.93
C ASN A 211 12.09 17.79 41.13
N SER A 212 12.84 16.83 41.69
CA SER A 212 12.44 16.11 42.90
C SER A 212 12.30 17.03 44.12
N VAL A 213 13.24 17.98 44.30
CA VAL A 213 13.16 18.99 45.37
C VAL A 213 11.98 19.95 45.16
N ARG A 214 11.72 20.39 43.91
CA ARG A 214 10.55 21.23 43.58
C ARG A 214 9.21 20.51 43.82
N MET A 215 9.16 19.19 43.62
CA MET A 215 7.97 18.39 43.94
C MET A 215 7.77 18.22 45.45
N ALA A 216 8.83 17.98 46.21
CA ALA A 216 8.77 17.90 47.68
C ALA A 216 8.29 19.23 48.31
N ALA A 217 8.78 20.37 47.80
CA ALA A 217 8.38 21.70 48.26
C ALA A 217 6.90 22.05 47.97
N ARG A 218 6.22 21.31 47.08
CA ARG A 218 4.78 21.48 46.78
C ARG A 218 3.85 20.66 47.67
N GLN A 219 4.37 19.73 48.47
CA GLN A 219 3.53 18.86 49.32
C GLN A 219 3.34 19.37 50.76
N THR A 220 3.96 20.48 51.15
CA THR A 220 3.90 21.02 52.52
C THR A 220 2.80 22.05 52.77
N VAL A 221 1.96 22.37 51.78
CA VAL A 221 0.82 23.29 51.92
C VAL A 221 -0.49 22.57 51.62
N ASN A 222 -0.96 21.76 52.58
CA ASN A 222 -2.37 21.49 52.90
C ASN A 222 -2.48 20.38 53.97
N GLN A 223 -2.91 20.74 55.20
CA GLN A 223 -3.49 19.80 56.17
C GLN A 223 -4.97 20.14 56.38
N PRO A 224 -5.82 19.13 56.69
CA PRO A 224 -6.53 19.21 57.96
C PRO A 224 -6.71 17.88 58.74
N ALA A 225 -6.76 18.01 60.07
CA ALA A 225 -7.29 17.18 61.16
C ALA A 225 -7.67 15.67 61.00
N SER A 226 -6.86 14.82 61.64
CA SER A 226 -7.15 13.66 62.55
C SER A 226 -8.44 12.78 62.51
N GLN A 227 -8.21 11.48 62.23
CA GLN A 227 -8.70 10.23 62.93
C GLN A 227 -10.18 9.75 62.81
N PRO A 228 -10.51 8.45 63.10
CA PRO A 228 -9.70 7.28 63.51
C PRO A 228 -9.84 6.01 62.61
N ALA A 229 -9.33 4.85 63.08
CA ALA A 229 -9.03 3.63 62.31
C ALA A 229 -10.21 2.67 61.97
N ARG A 230 -9.99 1.78 60.97
CA ARG A 230 -10.89 0.69 60.53
C ARG A 230 -10.41 -0.70 61.00
N PRO A 231 -11.33 -1.65 61.32
CA PRO A 231 -11.00 -3.05 61.63
C PRO A 231 -10.85 -3.92 60.36
N SER A 232 -10.29 -5.12 60.55
CA SER A 232 -9.94 -6.11 59.51
C SER A 232 -11.09 -7.07 59.11
N LEU A 233 -10.93 -7.71 57.95
CA LEU A 233 -11.92 -8.61 57.32
C LEU A 233 -11.73 -10.09 57.72
N PRO A 234 -12.81 -10.87 57.93
CA PRO A 234 -12.78 -12.33 58.06
C PRO A 234 -12.95 -13.07 56.69
N PRO A 235 -12.65 -14.38 56.61
CA PRO A 235 -12.43 -15.10 55.33
C PRO A 235 -13.66 -15.77 54.69
N ARG A 236 -13.50 -16.21 53.43
CA ARG A 236 -14.50 -16.91 52.59
C ARG A 236 -14.75 -18.38 53.00
N LEU A 237 -15.97 -18.86 52.69
CA LEU A 237 -16.31 -20.29 52.53
C LEU A 237 -17.11 -20.53 51.21
N PRO A 238 -17.19 -21.78 50.68
CA PRO A 238 -17.53 -22.05 49.28
C PRO A 238 -18.99 -22.51 48.99
N SER A 239 -19.23 -22.84 47.72
CA SER A 239 -20.50 -22.98 46.97
C SER A 239 -21.35 -24.25 47.18
N ARG A 240 -22.66 -24.17 46.84
CA ARG A 240 -23.59 -25.31 46.68
C ARG A 240 -24.54 -25.12 45.45
N PRO A 241 -24.96 -26.18 44.71
CA PRO A 241 -25.63 -26.04 43.39
C PRO A 241 -27.17 -26.14 43.37
N ALA A 242 -27.78 -26.07 42.17
CA ALA A 242 -29.19 -25.74 41.90
C ALA A 242 -30.10 -26.86 41.33
N LYS A 243 -31.44 -26.70 41.48
CA LYS A 243 -32.57 -27.17 40.62
C LYS A 243 -33.94 -26.81 41.26
N PRO A 244 -35.12 -26.98 40.62
CA PRO A 244 -35.63 -26.48 39.32
C PRO A 244 -36.95 -25.64 39.44
N GLN A 245 -37.46 -25.09 38.32
CA GLN A 245 -38.84 -24.57 38.12
C GLN A 245 -39.76 -25.68 37.50
N PRO A 246 -41.09 -25.50 37.13
CA PRO A 246 -41.95 -24.29 37.04
C PRO A 246 -43.46 -24.43 37.46
N SER A 247 -44.26 -23.34 37.38
CA SER A 247 -45.59 -23.28 36.70
C SER A 247 -46.39 -21.96 36.92
N THR A 248 -47.02 -21.43 35.84
CA THR A 248 -48.30 -20.64 35.74
C THR A 248 -48.56 -19.40 36.64
N SER A 249 -49.29 -18.33 36.28
CA SER A 249 -50.01 -17.87 35.06
C SER A 249 -50.49 -16.41 35.24
N THR A 250 -50.80 -15.66 34.16
CA THR A 250 -51.52 -14.35 34.23
C THR A 250 -52.34 -14.10 32.95
N GLU A 251 -53.46 -13.37 33.04
CA GLU A 251 -54.51 -13.26 32.00
C GLU A 251 -54.94 -11.80 31.70
N ALA A 252 -55.17 -11.49 30.40
CA ALA A 252 -56.03 -10.46 29.75
C ALA A 252 -55.98 -8.96 30.18
N LEU A 253 -56.28 -7.91 29.38
CA LEU A 253 -56.80 -7.68 27.99
C LEU A 253 -56.38 -6.20 27.59
N PRO A 254 -56.82 -5.48 26.51
CA PRO A 254 -57.68 -5.81 25.37
C PRO A 254 -57.12 -5.38 23.96
N LYS A 255 -57.83 -4.52 23.20
CA LYS A 255 -57.71 -4.21 21.74
C LYS A 255 -58.63 -2.99 21.38
N PRO A 256 -58.60 -2.31 20.18
CA PRO A 256 -58.93 -2.91 18.85
C PRO A 256 -58.45 -2.27 17.49
N THR A 257 -58.03 -3.14 16.53
CA THR A 257 -58.45 -3.21 15.07
C THR A 257 -57.81 -2.27 13.96
N PRO A 258 -58.06 -2.44 12.62
CA PRO A 258 -57.48 -3.51 11.73
C PRO A 258 -57.15 -3.14 10.23
N ARG A 259 -56.26 -3.87 9.50
CA ARG A 259 -56.33 -4.14 8.00
C ARG A 259 -55.27 -5.17 7.45
N PRO A 260 -55.26 -5.62 6.16
CA PRO A 260 -55.61 -7.02 5.84
C PRO A 260 -54.55 -7.84 5.05
N THR A 261 -54.89 -9.11 4.76
CA THR A 261 -54.11 -10.12 4.02
C THR A 261 -54.46 -10.24 2.53
N PRO A 262 -53.56 -10.76 1.67
CA PRO A 262 -53.88 -11.21 0.31
C PRO A 262 -54.25 -12.71 0.25
N VAL A 263 -55.02 -13.10 -0.78
CA VAL A 263 -55.60 -14.44 -0.98
C VAL A 263 -54.94 -15.16 -2.15
N THR A 264 -54.76 -16.48 -2.04
CA THR A 264 -54.23 -17.36 -3.09
C THR A 264 -55.31 -17.79 -4.09
N VAL A 265 -55.02 -17.77 -5.40
CA VAL A 265 -55.92 -18.28 -6.46
C VAL A 265 -55.21 -19.35 -7.30
N GLN A 266 -55.87 -20.48 -7.53
CA GLN A 266 -55.43 -21.54 -8.43
C GLN A 266 -55.88 -21.27 -9.88
N ILE A 267 -55.06 -21.62 -10.88
CA ILE A 267 -55.51 -21.72 -12.28
C ILE A 267 -54.98 -23.02 -12.91
N ARG A 268 -55.89 -23.79 -13.51
CA ARG A 268 -55.62 -24.98 -14.35
C ARG A 268 -55.26 -24.53 -15.78
N GLY A 269 -54.32 -25.22 -16.43
CA GLY A 269 -54.05 -25.07 -17.86
C GLY A 269 -54.60 -26.23 -18.70
N PHE A 270 -55.17 -25.94 -19.87
CA PHE A 270 -55.65 -26.92 -20.85
C PHE A 270 -55.32 -26.45 -22.28
N GLY A 271 -54.80 -27.34 -23.12
CA GLY A 271 -55.05 -27.36 -24.57
C GLY A 271 -54.53 -26.26 -25.52
N SER A 272 -53.35 -26.51 -26.10
CA SER A 272 -53.06 -26.45 -27.57
C SER A 272 -53.11 -25.14 -28.40
N LEU A 273 -51.95 -24.80 -29.00
CA LEU A 273 -51.68 -24.56 -30.44
C LEU A 273 -50.68 -23.41 -30.71
N THR A 274 -49.42 -23.75 -31.01
CA THR A 274 -48.58 -23.25 -32.14
C THR A 274 -47.13 -23.76 -32.02
N GLU A 275 -46.45 -23.99 -33.15
CA GLU A 275 -45.23 -24.81 -33.29
C GLU A 275 -43.94 -23.94 -33.39
N PRO A 276 -42.85 -24.24 -32.65
CA PRO A 276 -41.49 -23.74 -32.93
C PRO A 276 -40.63 -24.76 -33.72
N PRO A 277 -39.53 -24.33 -34.37
CA PRO A 277 -39.06 -24.96 -35.61
C PRO A 277 -38.27 -26.27 -35.47
N LYS A 278 -38.33 -27.10 -36.53
CA LYS A 278 -37.65 -28.40 -36.64
C LYS A 278 -36.15 -28.25 -36.91
N MET A 279 -35.33 -28.94 -36.10
CA MET A 279 -33.94 -29.27 -36.40
C MET A 279 -33.84 -30.67 -37.07
N PRO A 280 -32.80 -30.94 -37.89
CA PRO A 280 -32.76 -32.13 -38.73
C PRO A 280 -32.51 -33.44 -37.97
N ALA A 281 -32.99 -34.55 -38.54
CA ALA A 281 -32.92 -35.88 -37.93
C ALA A 281 -31.50 -36.47 -37.92
N ARG A 282 -31.12 -37.09 -36.79
CA ARG A 282 -29.93 -37.93 -36.66
C ARG A 282 -30.25 -39.36 -37.14
N PRO A 283 -29.33 -40.09 -37.81
CA PRO A 283 -29.64 -41.40 -38.37
C PRO A 283 -30.00 -42.45 -37.31
N LYS A 284 -30.88 -43.39 -37.67
CA LYS A 284 -31.07 -44.64 -36.94
C LYS A 284 -29.86 -45.54 -37.16
N ILE A 285 -29.43 -46.23 -36.10
CA ILE A 285 -28.57 -47.42 -36.19
C ILE A 285 -29.35 -48.51 -35.47
N ASP A 286 -29.56 -49.63 -36.14
CA ASP A 286 -30.32 -50.76 -35.62
C ASP A 286 -29.53 -51.54 -34.56
N ALA A 287 -30.25 -52.16 -33.63
CA ALA A 287 -29.66 -52.83 -32.48
C ALA A 287 -29.24 -54.27 -32.79
N ALA A 288 -28.06 -54.67 -32.30
CA ALA A 288 -27.84 -55.90 -31.53
C ALA A 288 -26.35 -56.13 -31.21
N ALA A 289 -25.97 -56.00 -29.93
CA ALA A 289 -25.06 -56.92 -29.21
C ALA A 289 -24.79 -56.40 -27.79
N ASP A 290 -24.96 -57.31 -26.84
CA ASP A 290 -24.82 -57.23 -25.39
C ASP A 290 -23.47 -56.67 -24.88
N ASP A 291 -23.50 -55.58 -24.09
CA ASP A 291 -22.48 -55.28 -23.07
C ASP A 291 -23.02 -54.20 -22.07
N GLY A 292 -23.44 -54.63 -20.88
CA GLY A 292 -24.11 -53.79 -19.88
C GLY A 292 -23.23 -53.41 -18.69
N PRO A 293 -23.14 -52.13 -18.28
CA PRO A 293 -22.35 -51.73 -17.11
C PRO A 293 -22.98 -52.22 -15.78
N PRO A 294 -22.17 -52.49 -14.74
CA PRO A 294 -22.63 -53.15 -13.52
C PRO A 294 -23.61 -52.29 -12.69
N PRO A 295 -24.52 -52.91 -11.92
CA PRO A 295 -25.57 -52.22 -11.20
C PRO A 295 -25.05 -51.38 -10.02
N ILE A 296 -25.60 -50.17 -9.89
CA ILE A 296 -25.26 -49.22 -8.82
C ILE A 296 -25.80 -49.75 -7.47
N PRO A 297 -24.99 -49.84 -6.40
CA PRO A 297 -25.45 -50.28 -5.09
C PRO A 297 -26.52 -49.36 -4.52
N MET A 298 -27.75 -49.86 -4.31
CA MET A 298 -28.86 -49.05 -3.79
C MET A 298 -28.71 -48.67 -2.30
N ALA A 299 -27.75 -49.27 -1.59
CA ALA A 299 -27.48 -49.03 -0.17
C ALA A 299 -26.83 -47.66 0.14
N SER A 300 -26.44 -46.88 -0.88
CA SER A 300 -25.82 -45.56 -0.71
C SER A 300 -26.79 -44.38 -0.85
N ARG A 301 -28.10 -44.63 -1.02
CA ARG A 301 -29.11 -43.57 -1.03
C ARG A 301 -29.48 -43.16 0.41
N PRO A 302 -29.25 -41.91 0.83
CA PRO A 302 -29.71 -41.45 2.13
C PRO A 302 -31.25 -41.49 2.19
N SER A 303 -31.77 -41.96 3.31
CA SER A 303 -33.21 -42.08 3.55
C SER A 303 -33.89 -40.70 3.61
N VAL A 304 -35.19 -40.66 3.33
CA VAL A 304 -36.02 -39.43 3.46
C VAL A 304 -35.91 -38.83 4.86
N ALA A 305 -35.78 -39.66 5.91
CA ALA A 305 -35.55 -39.23 7.28
C ALA A 305 -34.18 -38.55 7.48
N GLN A 306 -33.11 -39.02 6.83
CA GLN A 306 -31.80 -38.36 6.86
C GLN A 306 -31.79 -37.04 6.09
N ILE A 307 -32.49 -36.97 4.96
CA ILE A 307 -32.67 -35.73 4.19
C ILE A 307 -33.45 -34.71 5.03
N GLN A 308 -34.56 -35.12 5.66
CA GLN A 308 -35.33 -34.26 6.55
C GLN A 308 -34.55 -33.86 7.80
N ALA A 309 -33.73 -34.74 8.40
CA ALA A 309 -32.86 -34.39 9.52
C ALA A 309 -31.75 -33.37 9.16
N MET A 310 -31.28 -33.38 7.90
CA MET A 310 -30.38 -32.34 7.39
C MET A 310 -31.11 -31.03 7.07
N SER A 311 -32.34 -31.07 6.54
CA SER A 311 -33.17 -29.89 6.31
C SER A 311 -33.80 -29.29 7.58
N SER A 312 -33.95 -30.08 8.65
CA SER A 312 -34.42 -29.62 9.96
C SER A 312 -33.29 -29.14 10.87
N ARG A 313 -32.02 -29.27 10.43
CA ARG A 313 -30.93 -28.54 11.04
C ARG A 313 -31.17 -27.07 10.73
N ALA A 314 -31.58 -26.32 11.75
CA ALA A 314 -31.97 -24.91 11.62
C ALA A 314 -30.97 -24.16 10.75
N SER A 315 -31.48 -23.21 9.95
CA SER A 315 -30.66 -22.18 9.30
C SER A 315 -29.59 -21.73 10.29
N PRO A 316 -28.31 -21.66 9.90
CA PRO A 316 -27.28 -21.21 10.83
C PRO A 316 -27.77 -19.92 11.46
N ALA A 317 -27.76 -19.87 12.80
CA ALA A 317 -28.08 -18.65 13.51
C ALA A 317 -27.28 -17.51 12.86
N PRO A 318 -27.87 -16.31 12.66
CA PRO A 318 -27.16 -15.19 12.07
C PRO A 318 -25.80 -15.12 12.76
N PRO A 319 -24.69 -15.15 12.01
CA PRO A 319 -23.40 -15.57 12.53
C PRO A 319 -23.15 -14.82 13.81
N VAL A 320 -23.04 -15.56 14.93
CA VAL A 320 -22.70 -14.98 16.23
C VAL A 320 -21.47 -14.15 15.95
N VAL A 321 -21.60 -12.82 16.07
CA VAL A 321 -20.59 -11.89 15.56
C VAL A 321 -19.32 -12.14 16.35
N SER A 322 -18.48 -13.02 15.81
CA SER A 322 -17.16 -13.27 16.32
C SER A 322 -16.44 -11.94 16.23
N ASN A 323 -15.91 -11.46 17.36
CA ASN A 323 -15.19 -10.19 17.48
C ASN A 323 -13.83 -10.21 16.74
N ASP A 324 -13.78 -10.82 15.55
CA ASP A 324 -12.61 -11.06 14.71
C ASP A 324 -12.61 -10.11 13.51
N CYS A 325 -12.93 -8.85 13.77
CA CYS A 325 -12.73 -7.78 12.81
C CYS A 325 -11.22 -7.61 12.60
N TRP A 326 -10.72 -7.88 11.39
CA TRP A 326 -9.29 -7.84 11.04
C TRP A 326 -8.54 -6.59 11.54
N VAL A 327 -9.17 -5.42 11.43
CA VAL A 327 -8.63 -4.13 11.90
C VAL A 327 -8.54 -4.06 13.43
N CYS A 328 -9.53 -4.63 14.10
CA CYS A 328 -9.88 -4.39 15.50
C CYS A 328 -9.61 -5.63 16.40
N ARG A 329 -8.94 -6.67 15.84
CA ARG A 329 -8.36 -7.85 16.51
C ARG A 329 -7.19 -7.44 17.40
N ASP A 330 -6.99 -8.16 18.50
CA ASP A 330 -5.84 -8.00 19.37
C ASP A 330 -4.60 -8.70 18.77
N TRP A 331 -3.59 -7.90 18.43
CA TRP A 331 -2.33 -8.36 17.85
C TRP A 331 -1.18 -8.45 18.86
N SER A 332 -1.43 -8.17 20.15
CA SER A 332 -0.41 -8.10 21.19
C SER A 332 0.35 -9.42 21.42
N GLY A 333 -0.31 -10.56 21.24
CA GLY A 333 0.31 -11.89 21.29
C GLY A 333 1.36 -12.09 20.18
N PRO A 334 0.95 -12.05 18.89
CA PRO A 334 1.86 -12.10 17.74
C PRO A 334 2.98 -11.06 17.78
N ASP A 335 2.67 -9.81 18.14
CA ASP A 335 3.66 -8.73 18.23
C ASP A 335 4.66 -8.98 19.38
N GLY A 336 4.18 -9.49 20.51
CA GLY A 336 5.02 -9.87 21.65
C GLY A 336 5.95 -11.06 21.37
N VAL A 337 5.51 -12.03 20.57
CA VAL A 337 6.37 -13.15 20.10
C VAL A 337 7.40 -12.64 19.08
N ALA A 338 6.99 -11.81 18.14
CA ALA A 338 7.88 -11.23 17.12
C ALA A 338 9.07 -10.45 17.70
N ALA A 339 8.86 -9.76 18.83
CA ALA A 339 9.89 -8.99 19.52
C ALA A 339 10.97 -9.84 20.23
N GLN A 340 10.73 -11.14 20.47
CA GLN A 340 11.61 -12.00 21.28
C GLN A 340 12.79 -12.62 20.51
N TYR A 341 12.82 -12.51 19.18
CA TYR A 341 13.80 -13.18 18.33
C TYR A 341 14.68 -12.18 17.56
N PRO A 342 15.64 -11.50 18.24
CA PRO A 342 16.58 -10.61 17.58
C PRO A 342 17.50 -11.39 16.62
N ARG A 343 17.78 -10.84 15.44
CA ARG A 343 18.54 -11.50 14.36
C ARG A 343 19.91 -12.01 14.81
N GLU A 344 20.54 -11.34 15.78
CA GLU A 344 21.86 -11.68 16.33
C GLU A 344 21.88 -13.01 17.10
N GLN A 345 20.71 -13.50 17.54
CA GLN A 345 20.55 -14.74 18.30
C GLN A 345 20.06 -15.92 17.44
N LEU A 346 19.86 -15.71 16.13
CA LEU A 346 19.33 -16.73 15.24
C LEU A 346 20.38 -17.79 14.84
N PRO A 347 19.97 -19.05 14.59
CA PRO A 347 20.89 -20.10 14.18
C PRO A 347 21.48 -19.83 12.78
N GLN A 348 22.72 -20.26 12.56
CA GLN A 348 23.42 -20.09 11.28
C GLN A 348 22.81 -20.94 10.14
N HIS A 349 22.26 -22.10 10.48
CA HIS A 349 21.64 -23.07 9.58
C HIS A 349 20.12 -23.09 9.74
N ASP A 350 19.40 -23.29 8.62
CA ASP A 350 17.92 -23.27 8.53
C ASP A 350 17.26 -22.09 9.26
N VAL A 351 17.83 -20.88 9.11
CA VAL A 351 17.32 -19.67 9.80
C VAL A 351 15.85 -19.38 9.45
N VAL A 352 15.44 -19.62 8.21
CA VAL A 352 14.04 -19.45 7.76
C VAL A 352 13.13 -20.50 8.40
N GLY A 353 13.53 -21.77 8.46
CA GLY A 353 12.74 -22.83 9.11
C GLY A 353 12.74 -22.74 10.64
N TYR A 354 13.76 -22.12 11.24
CA TYR A 354 13.75 -21.73 12.65
C TYR A 354 12.76 -20.60 12.91
N LEU A 355 12.85 -19.48 12.17
CA LEU A 355 11.92 -18.35 12.29
C LEU A 355 10.46 -18.79 12.07
N ALA A 356 10.21 -19.61 11.06
CA ALA A 356 8.88 -20.16 10.80
C ALA A 356 8.31 -20.87 12.04
N ARG A 357 9.09 -21.73 12.70
CA ARG A 357 8.66 -22.41 13.93
C ARG A 357 8.47 -21.45 15.09
N VAL A 358 9.50 -20.68 15.46
CA VAL A 358 9.43 -19.89 16.70
C VAL A 358 8.43 -18.73 16.64
N LEU A 359 8.17 -18.18 15.45
CA LEU A 359 7.15 -17.15 15.26
C LEU A 359 5.73 -17.71 15.12
N CYS A 360 5.56 -18.96 14.65
CA CYS A 360 4.25 -19.45 14.20
C CYS A 360 3.72 -20.68 14.95
N ASP A 361 4.57 -21.55 15.50
CA ASP A 361 4.14 -22.71 16.29
C ASP A 361 3.33 -22.32 17.56
N PRO A 362 3.56 -21.17 18.23
CA PRO A 362 2.70 -20.71 19.33
C PRO A 362 1.24 -20.40 18.94
N PHE A 363 0.94 -20.26 17.64
CA PHE A 363 -0.36 -19.76 17.16
C PHE A 363 -1.08 -20.80 16.28
N PRO A 364 -2.33 -21.18 16.62
CA PRO A 364 -3.14 -22.03 15.75
C PRO A 364 -3.70 -21.27 14.53
N SER A 365 -3.98 -19.97 14.70
CA SER A 365 -4.59 -19.08 13.71
C SER A 365 -3.57 -18.62 12.66
N TYR A 366 -3.90 -18.73 11.37
CA TYR A 366 -3.05 -18.21 10.30
C TYR A 366 -3.01 -16.68 10.29
N ASN A 367 -4.06 -16.01 10.79
CA ASN A 367 -4.06 -14.56 11.01
C ASN A 367 -2.89 -14.14 11.92
N ASP A 368 -2.75 -14.83 13.05
CA ASP A 368 -1.72 -14.57 14.07
C ASP A 368 -0.31 -14.91 13.57
N LYS A 369 -0.15 -16.04 12.87
CA LYS A 369 1.13 -16.39 12.22
C LYS A 369 1.57 -15.32 11.21
N ALA A 370 0.66 -14.88 10.35
CA ALA A 370 0.95 -13.84 9.36
C ALA A 370 1.39 -12.53 10.04
N ARG A 371 0.77 -12.18 11.17
CA ARG A 371 1.13 -11.00 11.98
C ARG A 371 2.51 -11.14 12.64
N ALA A 372 2.80 -12.28 13.26
CA ALA A 372 4.08 -12.51 13.95
C ALA A 372 5.26 -12.37 12.97
N ILE A 373 5.13 -12.91 11.76
CA ILE A 373 6.13 -12.74 10.70
C ILE A 373 6.25 -11.26 10.29
N PHE A 374 5.13 -10.56 10.09
CA PHE A 374 5.12 -9.14 9.68
C PHE A 374 5.83 -8.25 10.71
N THR A 375 5.49 -8.41 12.00
CA THR A 375 6.07 -7.59 13.08
C THR A 375 7.55 -7.93 13.30
N TRP A 376 7.99 -9.16 13.03
CA TRP A 376 9.40 -9.53 13.16
C TRP A 376 10.32 -8.72 12.23
N PHE A 377 9.84 -8.35 11.02
CA PHE A 377 10.58 -7.47 10.11
C PHE A 377 10.84 -6.08 10.70
N HIS A 378 9.85 -5.48 11.39
CA HIS A 378 10.04 -4.20 12.06
C HIS A 378 11.18 -4.28 13.09
N HIS A 379 11.24 -5.36 13.87
CA HIS A 379 12.29 -5.52 14.87
C HIS A 379 13.67 -5.73 14.24
N ASN A 380 13.78 -6.43 13.11
CA ASN A 380 15.04 -7.04 12.68
C ASN A 380 15.62 -6.58 11.33
N ILE A 381 14.80 -6.06 10.41
CA ILE A 381 15.25 -5.68 9.06
C ILE A 381 15.10 -4.18 8.85
N MET A 382 16.18 -3.51 8.47
CA MET A 382 16.21 -2.10 8.08
C MET A 382 16.06 -1.90 6.58
N TYR A 383 15.54 -0.75 6.14
CA TYR A 383 15.57 -0.42 4.72
C TYR A 383 16.99 -0.05 4.28
N ASP A 384 17.52 -0.72 3.25
CA ASP A 384 18.84 -0.43 2.69
C ASP A 384 18.79 0.80 1.77
N THR A 385 18.74 1.99 2.40
CA THR A 385 18.77 3.26 1.67
C THR A 385 20.07 3.44 0.87
N LYS A 386 21.19 2.82 1.28
CA LYS A 386 22.47 2.94 0.56
C LYS A 386 22.42 2.21 -0.78
N ALA A 387 21.95 0.97 -0.80
CA ALA A 387 21.74 0.23 -2.04
C ALA A 387 20.68 0.90 -2.92
N PHE A 388 19.56 1.35 -2.33
CA PHE A 388 18.48 2.04 -3.05
C PHE A 388 18.95 3.33 -3.73
N PHE A 389 19.53 4.28 -2.99
CA PHE A 389 19.92 5.59 -3.54
C PHE A 389 21.16 5.56 -4.43
N SER A 390 22.01 4.53 -4.31
CA SER A 390 23.14 4.34 -5.22
C SER A 390 22.79 3.51 -6.47
N GLY A 391 21.58 2.96 -6.55
CA GLY A 391 21.16 2.03 -7.61
C GLY A 391 21.83 0.65 -7.55
N ASN A 392 22.71 0.41 -6.57
CA ASN A 392 23.45 -0.85 -6.41
C ASN A 392 22.65 -1.92 -5.66
N ILE A 393 21.36 -2.07 -6.01
CA ILE A 393 20.48 -3.08 -5.45
C ILE A 393 21.00 -4.47 -5.88
N ARG A 394 21.38 -5.29 -4.90
CA ARG A 394 21.78 -6.68 -5.12
C ARG A 394 20.64 -7.60 -4.71
N GLY A 395 20.35 -8.62 -5.53
CA GLY A 395 19.50 -9.72 -5.10
C GLY A 395 20.17 -10.45 -3.94
N MET A 396 19.40 -10.69 -2.87
CA MET A 396 19.81 -11.50 -1.72
C MET A 396 18.78 -12.60 -1.52
N THR A 397 19.24 -13.79 -1.13
CA THR A 397 18.37 -14.86 -0.64
C THR A 397 17.68 -14.45 0.67
N PRO A 398 16.55 -15.07 1.04
CA PRO A 398 15.92 -14.87 2.35
C PRO A 398 16.90 -15.04 3.52
N GLU A 399 17.74 -16.07 3.47
CA GLU A 399 18.75 -16.35 4.49
C GLU A 399 19.85 -15.27 4.54
N GLU A 400 20.25 -14.69 3.41
CA GLU A 400 21.18 -13.55 3.37
C GLU A 400 20.53 -12.28 3.92
N THR A 401 19.27 -11.99 3.55
CA THR A 401 18.52 -10.84 4.06
C THR A 401 18.38 -10.88 5.58
N ILE A 402 18.01 -12.04 6.15
CA ILE A 402 17.89 -12.21 7.60
C ILE A 402 19.23 -11.96 8.31
N ARG A 403 20.34 -12.51 7.80
CA ARG A 403 21.67 -12.32 8.39
C ARG A 403 22.17 -10.89 8.25
N TYR A 404 22.00 -10.28 7.07
CA TYR A 404 22.44 -8.92 6.79
C TYR A 404 21.67 -7.89 7.63
N GLY A 405 20.38 -8.13 7.88
CA GLY A 405 19.52 -7.24 8.67
C GLY A 405 19.08 -5.99 7.90
N ALA A 406 19.23 -5.96 6.58
CA ALA A 406 18.70 -4.90 5.74
C ALA A 406 18.28 -5.40 4.34
N ALA A 407 17.34 -4.71 3.71
CA ALA A 407 16.87 -5.01 2.35
C ALA A 407 16.16 -3.80 1.69
N VAL A 408 15.91 -3.89 0.39
CA VAL A 408 14.86 -3.11 -0.30
C VAL A 408 13.56 -3.93 -0.38
N CYS A 409 12.46 -3.34 -0.87
CA CYS A 409 11.12 -3.91 -0.84
C CYS A 409 11.04 -5.40 -1.29
N GLN A 410 11.70 -5.75 -2.41
CA GLN A 410 11.79 -7.13 -2.89
C GLN A 410 12.33 -8.11 -1.84
N GLY A 411 13.41 -7.75 -1.13
CA GLY A 411 14.04 -8.61 -0.13
C GLY A 411 13.16 -8.81 1.11
N TYR A 412 12.38 -7.79 1.51
CA TYR A 412 11.31 -7.97 2.50
C TYR A 412 10.27 -8.98 2.00
N ALA A 413 9.76 -8.79 0.78
CA ALA A 413 8.67 -9.59 0.23
C ALA A 413 9.06 -11.08 0.03
N ASP A 414 10.25 -11.35 -0.53
CA ASP A 414 10.78 -12.70 -0.72
C ASP A 414 11.06 -13.39 0.63
N THR A 415 11.62 -12.66 1.60
CA THR A 415 11.90 -13.22 2.93
C THR A 415 10.62 -13.51 3.69
N TYR A 416 9.62 -12.63 3.64
CA TYR A 416 8.30 -12.84 4.26
C TYR A 416 7.66 -14.10 3.70
N LYS A 417 7.61 -14.23 2.37
CA LYS A 417 7.09 -15.42 1.68
C LYS A 417 7.83 -16.69 2.08
N ALA A 418 9.16 -16.65 2.20
CA ALA A 418 9.96 -17.81 2.58
C ALA A 418 9.62 -18.32 3.99
N ILE A 419 9.48 -17.41 4.97
CA ILE A 419 9.09 -17.74 6.34
C ILE A 419 7.63 -18.24 6.37
N ALA A 420 6.71 -17.52 5.72
CA ALA A 420 5.28 -17.85 5.68
C ALA A 420 5.03 -19.24 5.07
N ASN A 421 5.64 -19.54 3.92
CA ASN A 421 5.52 -20.85 3.27
C ASN A 421 6.12 -21.98 4.13
N LYS A 422 7.21 -21.72 4.86
CA LYS A 422 7.80 -22.69 5.81
C LYS A 422 6.91 -22.91 7.05
N ALA A 423 6.12 -21.91 7.44
CA ALA A 423 5.14 -21.98 8.52
C ALA A 423 3.77 -22.58 8.09
N GLY A 424 3.63 -22.97 6.82
CA GLY A 424 2.43 -23.59 6.26
C GLY A 424 1.37 -22.63 5.73
N LEU A 425 1.67 -21.33 5.60
CA LEU A 425 0.78 -20.36 4.96
C LEU A 425 1.03 -20.34 3.45
N GLU A 426 0.00 -20.08 2.65
CA GLU A 426 0.17 -19.82 1.22
C GLU A 426 0.47 -18.33 1.02
N CYS A 427 1.70 -18.01 0.60
CA CYS A 427 2.13 -16.63 0.34
C CYS A 427 2.71 -16.44 -1.06
N VAL A 428 2.34 -15.33 -1.69
CA VAL A 428 2.88 -14.85 -2.98
C VAL A 428 3.52 -13.48 -2.80
N VAL A 429 4.55 -13.22 -3.63
CA VAL A 429 5.12 -11.87 -3.78
C VAL A 429 4.37 -11.19 -4.91
N VAL A 430 3.98 -9.94 -4.66
CA VAL A 430 3.24 -9.10 -5.59
C VAL A 430 4.13 -7.91 -5.94
N GLY A 431 4.63 -7.90 -7.18
CA GLY A 431 5.35 -6.75 -7.74
C GLY A 431 4.38 -5.75 -8.35
N GLY A 432 4.69 -4.46 -8.24
CA GLY A 432 3.84 -3.41 -8.76
C GLY A 432 4.40 -2.01 -8.55
N HIS A 433 3.52 -1.01 -8.55
CA HIS A 433 3.84 0.38 -8.23
C HIS A 433 3.30 0.76 -6.85
N GLY A 434 4.07 1.52 -6.07
CA GLY A 434 3.66 2.06 -4.78
C GLY A 434 3.64 3.59 -4.76
N LYS A 435 2.60 4.20 -4.15
CA LYS A 435 2.55 5.66 -3.86
C LYS A 435 3.41 6.03 -2.63
N GLY A 436 4.63 5.51 -2.59
CA GLY A 436 5.57 5.67 -1.48
C GLY A 436 6.52 6.86 -1.67
N TYR A 437 7.71 6.75 -1.10
CA TYR A 437 8.78 7.75 -1.26
C TYR A 437 9.00 8.11 -2.75
N GLY A 438 8.96 9.40 -3.07
CA GLY A 438 9.17 9.91 -4.42
C GLY A 438 7.93 9.92 -5.33
N TYR A 439 6.79 9.41 -4.87
CA TYR A 439 5.51 9.62 -5.56
C TYR A 439 5.05 11.09 -5.39
N THR A 440 4.60 11.68 -6.50
CA THR A 440 3.97 13.00 -6.52
C THR A 440 2.53 12.84 -7.01
N PRO A 441 1.51 13.33 -6.27
CA PRO A 441 0.13 13.33 -6.76
C PRO A 441 -0.04 14.09 -8.07
N LEU A 442 -1.11 13.79 -8.82
CA LEU A 442 -1.47 14.58 -10.00
C LEU A 442 -1.86 16.00 -9.57
N LYS A 443 -1.41 16.99 -10.34
CA LYS A 443 -1.91 18.37 -10.24
C LYS A 443 -3.27 18.49 -10.91
N GLN A 444 -4.01 19.55 -10.57
CA GLN A 444 -5.32 19.81 -11.17
C GLN A 444 -5.22 19.88 -12.71
N GLY A 445 -6.05 19.11 -13.40
CA GLY A 445 -6.06 19.00 -14.87
C GLY A 445 -4.89 18.21 -15.49
N GLN A 446 -3.96 17.68 -14.70
CA GLN A 446 -2.88 16.83 -15.20
C GLN A 446 -3.43 15.45 -15.59
N ARG A 447 -3.07 14.95 -16.78
CA ARG A 447 -3.42 13.59 -17.20
C ARG A 447 -2.55 12.54 -16.48
N PRO A 448 -3.08 11.35 -16.17
CA PRO A 448 -2.27 10.22 -15.70
C PRO A 448 -1.12 9.91 -16.66
N PRO A 449 0.06 9.50 -16.15
CA PRO A 449 1.15 8.99 -16.99
C PRO A 449 0.77 7.61 -17.55
N PRO A 450 1.44 7.13 -18.62
CA PRO A 450 1.24 5.78 -19.13
C PRO A 450 1.45 4.70 -18.04
N PRO A 451 0.75 3.54 -18.12
CA PRO A 451 0.90 2.44 -17.17
C PRO A 451 2.35 2.01 -16.94
N ASN A 452 2.82 2.13 -15.69
CA ASN A 452 4.12 1.64 -15.26
C ASN A 452 4.04 1.03 -13.86
N ALA A 453 3.49 -0.18 -13.79
CA ALA A 453 3.28 -0.94 -12.56
C ALA A 453 4.59 -1.60 -12.05
N THR A 454 5.62 -0.78 -11.78
CA THR A 454 6.93 -1.21 -11.27
C THR A 454 7.42 -0.30 -10.14
N GLY A 455 8.48 -0.74 -9.44
CA GLY A 455 9.20 0.06 -8.44
C GLY A 455 8.90 -0.32 -6.99
N HIS A 456 7.94 -1.22 -6.74
CA HIS A 456 7.61 -1.71 -5.40
C HIS A 456 7.26 -3.21 -5.41
N ALA A 457 7.39 -3.85 -4.25
CA ALA A 457 7.07 -5.27 -4.04
C ALA A 457 6.59 -5.51 -2.60
N TRP A 458 5.53 -6.30 -2.45
CA TRP A 458 4.87 -6.62 -1.19
C TRP A 458 4.31 -8.07 -1.23
N ASN A 459 3.46 -8.46 -0.28
CA ASN A 459 2.91 -9.81 -0.21
C ASN A 459 1.39 -9.86 -0.27
N ALA A 460 0.88 -10.96 -0.81
CA ALA A 460 -0.43 -11.47 -0.46
C ALA A 460 -0.26 -12.80 0.27
N VAL A 461 -1.03 -13.01 1.34
CA VAL A 461 -1.01 -14.23 2.16
C VAL A 461 -2.43 -14.74 2.36
N ARG A 462 -2.64 -16.05 2.23
CA ARG A 462 -3.92 -16.68 2.53
C ARG A 462 -3.99 -17.01 4.02
N VAL A 463 -4.97 -16.41 4.69
CA VAL A 463 -5.14 -16.48 6.16
C VAL A 463 -6.34 -17.36 6.53
N ASP A 464 -6.85 -17.25 7.76
CA ASP A 464 -7.98 -18.04 8.22
C ASP A 464 -9.23 -17.82 7.35
N GLY A 465 -10.05 -18.87 7.22
CA GLY A 465 -11.19 -18.88 6.28
C GLY A 465 -10.80 -18.96 4.79
N GLY A 466 -9.50 -19.03 4.46
CA GLY A 466 -9.03 -19.10 3.07
C GLY A 466 -9.02 -17.77 2.34
N VAL A 467 -9.16 -16.66 3.06
CA VAL A 467 -9.18 -15.30 2.49
C VAL A 467 -7.75 -14.83 2.19
N TRP A 468 -7.55 -14.17 1.04
CA TRP A 468 -6.29 -13.51 0.73
C TRP A 468 -6.24 -12.11 1.37
N ARG A 469 -5.17 -11.84 2.14
CA ARG A 469 -4.88 -10.52 2.73
C ARG A 469 -3.63 -9.94 2.09
N LEU A 470 -3.66 -8.64 1.81
CA LEU A 470 -2.50 -7.87 1.35
C LEU A 470 -1.75 -7.28 2.55
N LEU A 471 -0.43 -7.32 2.51
CA LEU A 471 0.43 -6.68 3.50
C LEU A 471 1.75 -6.21 2.90
N ASP A 472 2.34 -5.18 3.52
CA ASP A 472 3.67 -4.69 3.19
C ASP A 472 4.56 -4.64 4.44
N ALA A 473 5.38 -5.67 4.63
CA ALA A 473 6.36 -5.73 5.72
C ALA A 473 7.49 -4.69 5.60
N CYS A 474 7.75 -4.15 4.40
CA CYS A 474 8.74 -3.12 4.17
C CYS A 474 8.27 -1.77 4.71
N TRP A 475 7.08 -1.31 4.30
CA TRP A 475 6.49 -0.08 4.83
C TRP A 475 5.98 -0.25 6.27
N GLY A 476 5.66 -1.49 6.67
CA GLY A 476 5.34 -1.85 8.05
C GLY A 476 6.50 -1.66 9.02
N ALA A 477 7.74 -1.88 8.56
CA ALA A 477 8.95 -1.74 9.39
C ALA A 477 9.36 -0.28 9.65
N GLY A 478 9.05 0.64 8.73
CA GLY A 478 9.42 2.04 8.80
C GLY A 478 9.34 2.75 7.44
N HIS A 479 9.90 3.94 7.35
CA HIS A 479 9.88 4.75 6.13
C HIS A 479 11.21 5.47 5.87
N ILE A 480 11.39 6.00 4.66
CA ILE A 480 12.54 6.85 4.32
C ILE A 480 12.21 8.30 4.70
N CYS A 481 13.04 8.92 5.53
CA CYS A 481 12.90 10.33 5.87
C CYS A 481 13.35 11.21 4.68
N GLY A 482 12.44 12.01 4.13
CA GLY A 482 12.71 12.87 2.96
C GLY A 482 13.80 13.92 3.16
N ALA A 483 14.05 14.35 4.40
CA ALA A 483 15.02 15.41 4.70
C ALA A 483 16.49 14.94 4.61
N ASN A 484 16.77 13.65 4.86
CA ASN A 484 18.13 13.13 4.96
C ASN A 484 18.34 11.77 4.27
N ASN A 485 17.30 11.21 3.63
CA ASN A 485 17.33 9.93 2.92
C ASN A 485 17.75 8.73 3.81
N LEU A 486 17.57 8.85 5.13
CA LEU A 486 17.81 7.76 6.08
C LEU A 486 16.51 7.00 6.37
N PHE A 487 16.65 5.71 6.69
CA PHE A 487 15.55 4.89 7.18
C PHE A 487 15.19 5.30 8.62
N LYS A 488 13.94 5.75 8.82
CA LYS A 488 13.33 5.92 10.14
C LYS A 488 12.55 4.65 10.46
N LYS A 489 13.05 3.90 11.44
CA LYS A 489 12.36 2.73 12.01
C LYS A 489 11.17 3.21 12.84
N GLU A 490 9.96 2.91 12.38
CA GLU A 490 8.70 3.34 12.99
C GLU A 490 7.61 2.35 12.58
N PHE A 491 7.01 1.67 13.54
CA PHE A 491 6.11 0.56 13.23
C PHE A 491 4.79 1.09 12.63
N SER A 492 4.43 0.59 11.45
CA SER A 492 3.20 0.97 10.75
C SER A 492 2.24 -0.23 10.67
N PRO A 493 1.47 -0.54 11.74
CA PRO A 493 0.60 -1.71 11.80
C PRO A 493 -0.50 -1.68 10.74
N VAL A 494 -0.85 -0.50 10.22
CA VAL A 494 -1.82 -0.32 9.12
C VAL A 494 -1.38 -1.00 7.82
N GLN A 495 -0.08 -1.20 7.58
CA GLN A 495 0.43 -1.95 6.42
C GLN A 495 0.15 -3.46 6.50
N PHE A 496 -0.50 -3.91 7.58
CA PHE A 496 -1.05 -5.26 7.76
C PHE A 496 -2.57 -5.25 7.97
N THR A 497 -3.12 -4.26 8.68
CA THR A 497 -4.55 -4.20 9.00
C THR A 497 -5.44 -3.53 7.94
N ASN A 498 -4.87 -2.85 6.94
CA ASN A 498 -5.63 -2.26 5.83
C ASN A 498 -6.44 -3.33 5.07
N SER A 499 -7.69 -3.00 4.70
CA SER A 499 -8.46 -3.82 3.74
C SER A 499 -7.82 -3.78 2.35
N ALA A 500 -8.14 -4.75 1.48
CA ALA A 500 -7.61 -4.78 0.13
C ALA A 500 -7.99 -3.53 -0.69
N GLU A 501 -9.18 -2.98 -0.46
CA GLU A 501 -9.68 -1.76 -1.10
C GLU A 501 -8.84 -0.54 -0.73
N ARG A 502 -8.48 -0.45 0.55
CA ARG A 502 -7.65 0.61 1.13
C ARG A 502 -6.19 0.47 0.72
N PHE A 503 -5.66 -0.75 0.74
CA PHE A 503 -4.32 -1.10 0.28
C PHE A 503 -4.12 -0.79 -1.21
N SER A 504 -5.14 -1.06 -2.04
CA SER A 504 -5.17 -0.73 -3.48
C SER A 504 -5.00 0.77 -3.78
N ARG A 505 -5.23 1.66 -2.80
CA ARG A 505 -5.08 3.13 -2.98
C ARG A 505 -3.62 3.54 -3.11
N THR A 506 -2.72 2.80 -2.46
CA THR A 506 -1.29 3.07 -2.43
C THR A 506 -0.49 2.03 -3.21
N HIS A 507 -1.01 0.81 -3.39
CA HIS A 507 -0.33 -0.28 -4.10
C HIS A 507 -1.11 -0.74 -5.33
N PHE A 508 -0.47 -0.70 -6.51
CA PHE A 508 -1.06 -1.19 -7.76
C PHE A 508 -0.26 -2.36 -8.33
N PRO A 509 -0.80 -3.58 -8.35
CA PRO A 509 -0.06 -4.76 -8.80
C PRO A 509 0.14 -4.75 -10.32
N SER A 510 1.27 -5.30 -10.75
CA SER A 510 1.57 -5.56 -12.17
C SER A 510 0.64 -6.58 -12.83
N ASP A 511 0.08 -7.50 -12.03
CA ASP A 511 -0.96 -8.44 -12.43
C ASP A 511 -2.26 -8.09 -11.69
N GLY A 512 -3.29 -7.69 -12.43
CA GLY A 512 -4.59 -7.30 -11.87
C GLY A 512 -5.27 -8.39 -11.02
N ARG A 513 -4.91 -9.67 -11.22
CA ARG A 513 -5.40 -10.79 -10.39
C ARG A 513 -4.92 -10.71 -8.94
N HIS A 514 -3.83 -9.99 -8.67
CA HIS A 514 -3.26 -9.82 -7.34
C HIS A 514 -3.79 -8.57 -6.60
N GLN A 515 -4.89 -7.97 -7.04
CA GLN A 515 -5.56 -6.90 -6.27
C GLN A 515 -6.34 -7.44 -5.06
N PHE A 516 -6.79 -8.69 -5.09
CA PHE A 516 -7.44 -9.41 -3.97
C PHE A 516 -8.55 -8.61 -3.25
N ARG A 517 -9.29 -7.76 -3.97
CA ARG A 517 -10.37 -6.94 -3.41
C ARG A 517 -11.59 -7.79 -3.06
N GLU A 518 -12.21 -7.49 -1.93
CA GLU A 518 -13.41 -8.16 -1.45
C GLU A 518 -14.67 -7.68 -2.21
N ASP A 519 -14.65 -6.46 -2.74
CA ASP A 519 -15.73 -5.88 -3.55
C ASP A 519 -15.85 -6.45 -4.98
N GLY A 520 -14.98 -7.41 -5.35
CA GLY A 520 -14.97 -8.06 -6.66
C GLY A 520 -14.60 -7.15 -7.83
N ARG A 521 -14.22 -5.90 -7.59
CA ARG A 521 -13.77 -4.97 -8.63
C ARG A 521 -12.29 -5.15 -8.92
N THR A 522 -11.89 -4.75 -10.12
CA THR A 522 -10.48 -4.56 -10.49
C THR A 522 -10.29 -3.10 -10.85
N ILE A 523 -9.47 -2.37 -10.10
CA ILE A 523 -9.17 -0.97 -10.40
C ILE A 523 -8.21 -0.86 -11.59
N THR A 524 -8.40 0.17 -12.42
CA THR A 524 -7.51 0.48 -13.55
C THR A 524 -6.28 1.28 -13.09
N TRP A 525 -5.27 1.39 -13.95
CA TRP A 525 -4.11 2.24 -13.68
C TRP A 525 -4.51 3.72 -13.55
N GLU A 526 -5.44 4.16 -14.40
CA GLU A 526 -5.97 5.52 -14.42
C GLU A 526 -6.74 5.83 -13.13
N GLU A 527 -7.65 4.94 -12.70
CA GLU A 527 -8.34 5.04 -11.41
C GLU A 527 -7.35 5.06 -10.23
N TYR A 528 -6.33 4.19 -10.27
CA TYR A 528 -5.30 4.15 -9.25
C TYR A 528 -4.53 5.47 -9.15
N ILE A 529 -4.03 6.01 -10.26
CA ILE A 529 -3.24 7.24 -10.24
C ILE A 529 -4.09 8.44 -9.82
N VAL A 530 -5.27 8.62 -10.41
CA VAL A 530 -6.20 9.72 -10.07
C VAL A 530 -6.64 9.62 -8.60
N GLY A 531 -7.08 8.46 -8.14
CA GLY A 531 -7.58 8.28 -6.78
C GLY A 531 -8.95 8.91 -6.57
N ARG A 532 -9.17 9.55 -5.41
CA ARG A 532 -10.48 10.16 -5.03
C ARG A 532 -10.66 11.59 -5.53
N SER A 533 -9.56 12.33 -5.71
CA SER A 533 -9.57 13.73 -6.11
C SER A 533 -9.14 13.87 -7.57
N GLN A 534 -9.83 14.73 -8.32
CA GLN A 534 -9.16 15.38 -9.45
C GLN A 534 -8.19 16.39 -8.84
N GLY A 535 -6.91 16.26 -9.16
CA GLY A 535 -5.83 17.06 -8.57
C GLY A 535 -5.30 16.54 -7.22
N GLU A 536 -4.54 17.39 -6.54
CA GLU A 536 -3.83 17.04 -5.31
C GLU A 536 -4.83 16.64 -4.21
N PRO A 537 -4.58 15.56 -3.45
CA PRO A 537 -5.44 15.14 -2.35
C PRO A 537 -5.29 16.07 -1.14
N VAL A 538 -6.29 16.07 -0.28
CA VAL A 538 -6.25 16.69 1.07
C VAL A 538 -4.95 16.35 1.80
N GLU A 539 -4.39 17.35 2.47
CA GLU A 539 -3.17 17.20 3.28
C GLU A 539 -3.57 16.59 4.64
N ILE A 540 -3.13 15.37 4.92
CA ILE A 540 -3.47 14.60 6.13
C ILE A 540 -2.23 14.47 7.01
N PHE A 541 -2.40 14.63 8.33
CA PHE A 541 -1.33 14.57 9.32
C PHE A 541 -1.29 13.21 10.07
N GLY A 542 -0.09 12.82 10.52
CA GLY A 542 0.24 11.44 10.90
C GLY A 542 -0.34 10.89 12.21
N ASN A 543 -1.28 11.57 12.86
CA ASN A 543 -1.99 11.08 14.05
C ASN A 543 -3.28 10.28 13.72
N CYS A 544 -3.80 10.38 12.49
CA CYS A 544 -5.10 9.84 12.10
C CYS A 544 -5.31 8.37 12.50
N GLY A 545 -4.36 7.49 12.16
CA GLY A 545 -4.45 6.05 12.48
C GLY A 545 -4.46 5.72 13.97
N GLN A 546 -3.89 6.58 14.84
CA GLN A 546 -3.88 6.36 16.30
C GLN A 546 -5.22 6.72 16.96
N GLU A 547 -5.94 7.69 16.40
CA GLU A 547 -7.30 8.05 16.82
C GLU A 547 -8.37 7.16 16.15
N GLY A 548 -7.98 6.31 15.21
CA GLY A 548 -8.87 5.46 14.44
C GLY A 548 -9.52 6.13 13.24
N ILE A 549 -9.04 7.29 12.79
CA ILE A 549 -9.58 8.02 11.65
C ILE A 549 -9.27 7.26 10.36
N ALA A 550 -10.30 6.98 9.56
CA ALA A 550 -10.17 6.44 8.23
C ALA A 550 -9.80 7.54 7.22
N GLU A 551 -8.50 7.80 7.05
CA GLU A 551 -7.92 8.80 6.12
C GLU A 551 -8.51 8.78 4.69
N ASP A 552 -8.85 7.61 4.16
CA ASP A 552 -9.45 7.41 2.85
C ASP A 552 -10.94 7.78 2.75
N THR A 553 -11.58 8.16 3.87
CA THR A 553 -12.95 8.68 3.95
C THR A 553 -13.01 10.18 4.22
N VAL A 554 -11.86 10.83 4.45
CA VAL A 554 -11.77 12.28 4.65
C VAL A 554 -12.32 13.01 3.41
N GLU A 555 -13.31 13.87 3.61
CA GLU A 555 -13.86 14.79 2.60
C GLU A 555 -13.76 16.24 3.09
N PRO A 556 -13.60 17.23 2.20
CA PRO A 556 -13.41 17.08 0.74
C PRO A 556 -12.11 16.36 0.37
N ALA A 557 -12.15 15.43 -0.60
CA ALA A 557 -10.98 14.61 -0.94
C ALA A 557 -9.85 15.40 -1.64
N SER A 558 -10.19 16.48 -2.35
CA SER A 558 -9.23 17.39 -3.00
C SER A 558 -8.66 18.40 -2.00
N LYS A 559 -7.40 18.79 -2.19
CA LYS A 559 -6.69 19.78 -1.36
C LYS A 559 -7.32 21.17 -1.40
N GLN A 560 -7.91 21.55 -2.53
CA GLN A 560 -8.45 22.89 -2.78
C GLN A 560 -9.97 22.91 -2.62
N ILE A 561 -10.49 23.90 -1.90
CA ILE A 561 -11.92 24.15 -1.72
C ILE A 561 -12.24 25.55 -2.24
N SER A 562 -13.20 25.68 -3.16
CA SER A 562 -13.59 27.01 -3.65
C SER A 562 -14.64 27.68 -2.77
N VAL A 563 -14.28 28.83 -2.20
CA VAL A 563 -15.14 29.62 -1.29
C VAL A 563 -16.30 30.27 -2.04
N ASN A 564 -16.10 30.57 -3.33
CA ASN A 564 -17.07 31.23 -4.20
C ASN A 564 -18.10 30.28 -4.81
N SER A 565 -18.06 28.98 -4.49
CA SER A 565 -19.03 27.99 -4.97
C SER A 565 -20.47 28.27 -4.52
N GLY A 566 -20.65 29.01 -3.42
CA GLY A 566 -21.96 29.29 -2.82
C GLY A 566 -22.63 28.07 -2.17
N GLN A 567 -21.97 26.91 -2.16
CA GLN A 567 -22.49 25.65 -1.63
C GLN A 567 -22.20 25.49 -0.13
N VAL A 568 -22.87 24.54 0.51
CA VAL A 568 -22.44 24.00 1.80
C VAL A 568 -21.36 22.97 1.53
N VAL A 569 -20.22 23.10 2.20
CA VAL A 569 -19.12 22.15 2.17
C VAL A 569 -19.26 21.27 3.41
N ARG A 570 -19.39 19.96 3.18
CA ARG A 570 -19.32 18.95 4.23
C ARG A 570 -17.88 18.52 4.43
N PHE A 571 -17.34 18.79 5.61
CA PHE A 571 -16.15 18.13 6.12
C PHE A 571 -16.60 16.86 6.80
N GLN A 572 -16.06 15.70 6.43
CA GLN A 572 -16.41 14.44 7.09
C GLN A 572 -15.27 13.42 7.07
N PHE A 573 -15.29 12.49 8.01
CA PHE A 573 -14.44 11.29 8.04
C PHE A 573 -15.09 10.20 8.91
N ALA A 574 -14.80 8.94 8.62
CA ALA A 574 -15.24 7.78 9.41
C ALA A 574 -14.13 7.27 10.35
N GLN A 575 -14.50 6.37 11.24
CA GLN A 575 -13.57 5.49 11.96
C GLN A 575 -13.11 4.32 11.05
N LEU A 576 -11.98 3.69 11.37
CA LEU A 576 -11.37 2.60 10.59
C LEU A 576 -12.24 1.32 10.47
N CYS A 577 -13.07 1.04 11.48
CA CYS A 577 -13.97 -0.11 11.52
C CYS A 577 -15.20 0.26 12.39
N GLU A 578 -16.41 -0.25 12.10
CA GLU A 578 -17.60 0.00 12.95
C GLU A 578 -17.43 -0.52 14.39
N HIS A 579 -16.57 -1.53 14.58
CA HIS A 579 -16.20 -2.06 15.89
C HIS A 579 -15.14 -1.22 16.63
N TRP A 580 -14.63 -0.14 16.00
CA TRP A 580 -13.56 0.66 16.58
C TRP A 580 -14.08 1.42 17.79
N LYS A 581 -13.27 1.42 18.84
CA LYS A 581 -13.56 2.06 20.12
C LYS A 581 -12.27 2.67 20.62
N ALA A 582 -12.24 3.99 20.76
CA ALA A 582 -11.05 4.73 21.19
C ALA A 582 -10.46 4.17 22.49
N GLU A 583 -11.31 3.81 23.46
CA GLU A 583 -10.89 3.30 24.77
C GLU A 583 -10.21 1.91 24.73
N LYS A 584 -10.46 1.12 23.68
CA LYS A 584 -9.91 -0.24 23.52
C LYS A 584 -8.76 -0.31 22.51
N HIS A 585 -8.83 0.47 21.43
CA HIS A 585 -7.92 0.36 20.28
C HIS A 585 -7.08 1.61 20.03
N GLY A 586 -7.51 2.76 20.56
CA GLY A 586 -6.80 4.03 20.49
C GLY A 586 -6.16 4.39 21.82
N LEU A 587 -5.95 5.69 22.03
CA LEU A 587 -5.19 6.25 23.16
C LEU A 587 -6.07 6.61 24.38
N GLY A 588 -7.23 5.96 24.55
CA GLY A 588 -8.15 6.18 25.67
C GLY A 588 -9.48 6.82 25.23
N LYS A 589 -10.02 7.75 26.02
CA LYS A 589 -11.30 8.40 25.68
C LYS A 589 -11.22 9.14 24.33
N PRO A 590 -12.32 9.23 23.57
CA PRO A 590 -12.34 9.90 22.28
C PRO A 590 -11.96 11.37 22.41
N SER A 591 -11.15 11.89 21.49
CA SER A 591 -10.85 13.31 21.39
C SER A 591 -12.01 14.07 20.73
N LEU A 592 -12.18 15.34 21.10
CA LEU A 592 -13.03 16.27 20.38
C LEU A 592 -12.28 16.79 19.15
N PHE A 593 -12.90 16.71 17.98
CA PHE A 593 -12.39 17.32 16.76
C PHE A 593 -13.09 18.68 16.51
N LEU A 594 -12.32 19.64 15.98
CA LEU A 594 -12.76 20.99 15.70
C LEU A 594 -12.42 21.34 14.24
N LEU A 595 -13.32 21.99 13.53
CA LEU A 595 -13.06 22.61 12.23
C LEU A 595 -12.69 24.08 12.44
N GLN A 596 -11.50 24.48 12.02
CA GLN A 596 -11.05 25.87 11.98
C GLN A 596 -11.60 26.57 10.73
N ILE A 597 -12.19 27.75 10.92
CA ILE A 597 -12.67 28.65 9.87
C ILE A 597 -12.26 30.10 10.16
N HIS A 598 -12.37 30.99 9.17
CA HIS A 598 -11.96 32.40 9.27
C HIS A 598 -13.09 33.41 8.97
N GLY A 599 -14.31 32.94 8.65
CA GLY A 599 -15.45 33.79 8.30
C GLY A 599 -15.34 34.47 6.93
N LEU A 600 -16.42 35.15 6.51
CA LEU A 600 -16.57 35.76 5.18
C LEU A 600 -15.36 36.54 4.66
N ASP A 601 -14.79 37.44 5.48
CA ASP A 601 -13.66 38.29 5.10
C ASP A 601 -12.29 37.70 5.48
N GLY A 602 -12.25 36.48 6.02
CA GLY A 602 -11.02 35.83 6.50
C GLY A 602 -10.43 36.42 7.78
N ARG A 603 -11.17 37.25 8.52
CA ARG A 603 -10.70 38.03 9.69
C ARG A 603 -11.26 37.58 11.03
N LYS A 604 -12.08 36.53 11.05
CA LYS A 604 -12.77 36.04 12.24
C LYS A 604 -12.47 34.55 12.43
N ASP A 605 -11.31 34.27 13.00
CA ASP A 605 -10.92 32.92 13.41
C ASP A 605 -11.97 32.34 14.36
N ASP A 606 -12.51 31.19 13.99
CA ASP A 606 -13.47 30.45 14.80
C ASP A 606 -13.24 28.94 14.66
N PHE A 607 -13.72 28.20 15.67
CA PHE A 607 -13.54 26.76 15.79
C PHE A 607 -14.90 26.10 16.06
N ILE A 608 -15.39 25.33 15.10
CA ILE A 608 -16.67 24.63 15.16
C ILE A 608 -16.43 23.20 15.64
N PRO A 609 -17.06 22.75 16.75
CA PRO A 609 -17.03 21.34 17.13
C PRO A 609 -17.62 20.45 16.04
N ILE A 610 -16.90 19.40 15.67
CA ILE A 610 -17.34 18.43 14.68
C ILE A 610 -18.33 17.47 15.34
N GLU A 611 -19.48 17.26 14.70
CA GLU A 611 -20.54 16.35 15.13
C GLU A 611 -20.14 14.90 14.89
N THR A 612 -20.70 13.96 15.65
CA THR A 612 -20.41 12.53 15.46
C THR A 612 -21.52 11.63 16.01
N ASP A 613 -21.74 10.49 15.34
CA ASP A 613 -22.55 9.36 15.82
C ASP A 613 -21.71 8.25 16.49
N GLY A 614 -20.39 8.45 16.58
CA GLY A 614 -19.39 7.50 17.06
C GLY A 614 -18.63 6.77 15.95
N TYR A 615 -19.16 6.72 14.72
CA TYR A 615 -18.48 6.15 13.54
C TYR A 615 -18.16 7.23 12.50
N TRP A 616 -19.14 8.03 12.09
CA TRP A 616 -18.93 9.22 11.28
C TRP A 616 -18.67 10.44 12.15
N HIS A 617 -17.83 11.33 11.63
CA HIS A 617 -17.59 12.67 12.12
C HIS A 617 -17.89 13.64 10.97
N TRP A 618 -18.64 14.72 11.21
CA TRP A 618 -18.96 15.70 10.18
C TRP A 618 -19.15 17.14 10.70
N ALA A 619 -18.93 18.11 9.81
CA ALA A 619 -19.34 19.50 9.99
C ALA A 619 -19.73 20.10 8.64
N ASP A 620 -20.89 20.76 8.60
CA ASP A 620 -21.42 21.42 7.42
C ASP A 620 -21.27 22.94 7.55
N VAL A 621 -20.54 23.57 6.63
CA VAL A 621 -20.29 25.03 6.64
C VAL A 621 -20.47 25.59 5.25
N HIS A 622 -21.08 26.77 5.09
CA HIS A 622 -21.13 27.42 3.78
C HIS A 622 -19.72 27.79 3.31
N ALA A 623 -19.43 27.54 2.03
CA ALA A 623 -18.10 27.76 1.45
C ALA A 623 -17.56 29.18 1.68
N ARG A 624 -18.46 30.18 1.70
CA ARG A 624 -18.16 31.59 1.98
C ARG A 624 -17.68 31.85 3.42
N ASP A 625 -18.12 31.05 4.40
CA ASP A 625 -17.83 31.28 5.82
C ASP A 625 -16.50 30.61 6.24
N LEU A 626 -15.87 29.84 5.34
CA LEU A 626 -14.59 29.17 5.57
C LEU A 626 -13.43 30.15 5.71
N GLY A 627 -13.44 31.24 4.94
CA GLY A 627 -12.35 32.20 4.87
C GLY A 627 -12.23 32.85 3.50
N ALA A 628 -11.20 33.68 3.33
CA ALA A 628 -10.83 34.29 2.07
C ALA A 628 -9.92 33.36 1.22
N PRO A 629 -9.90 33.50 -0.12
CA PRO A 629 -8.94 32.79 -0.97
C PRO A 629 -7.49 33.02 -0.54
N GLY A 630 -6.68 31.96 -0.55
CA GLY A 630 -5.29 31.96 -0.08
C GLY A 630 -5.12 31.67 1.42
N GLN A 631 -6.20 31.56 2.20
CA GLN A 631 -6.15 30.98 3.55
C GLN A 631 -6.27 29.44 3.50
N SER A 632 -6.20 28.78 4.66
CA SER A 632 -6.35 27.33 4.78
C SER A 632 -7.28 26.98 5.93
N VAL A 633 -8.21 26.05 5.71
CA VAL A 633 -9.05 25.48 6.79
C VAL A 633 -8.47 24.14 7.25
N MET A 634 -8.70 23.81 8.53
CA MET A 634 -8.10 22.65 9.17
C MET A 634 -9.08 21.90 10.06
N VAL A 635 -9.01 20.57 10.04
CA VAL A 635 -9.53 19.74 11.12
C VAL A 635 -8.42 19.59 12.17
N LEU A 636 -8.79 19.88 13.42
CA LEU A 636 -7.92 19.90 14.58
C LEU A 636 -8.44 18.90 15.62
N GLN A 637 -7.52 18.20 16.28
CA GLN A 637 -7.79 17.39 17.46
C GLN A 637 -7.51 18.22 18.71
N LEU A 638 -8.48 18.40 19.61
CA LEU A 638 -8.23 19.03 20.91
C LEU A 638 -7.40 18.09 21.78
N THR A 639 -6.18 18.50 22.14
CA THR A 639 -5.22 17.69 22.92
C THR A 639 -5.11 18.13 24.37
N SER A 640 -5.27 19.43 24.65
CA SER A 640 -5.33 19.93 26.03
C SER A 640 -6.35 21.05 26.19
N MET A 641 -6.97 21.09 27.36
CA MET A 641 -7.83 22.17 27.81
C MET A 641 -7.54 22.42 29.29
N ASP A 642 -7.29 23.67 29.67
CA ASP A 642 -7.05 24.07 31.07
C ASP A 642 -5.81 23.37 31.70
N GLY A 643 -4.79 23.09 30.87
CA GLY A 643 -3.57 22.37 31.27
C GLY A 643 -3.75 20.88 31.55
N GLN A 644 -4.93 20.30 31.27
CA GLN A 644 -5.23 18.87 31.40
C GLN A 644 -5.39 18.22 30.03
N ASP A 645 -5.35 16.89 29.98
CA ASP A 645 -5.73 16.11 28.78
C ASP A 645 -7.19 16.40 28.40
N ALA A 646 -7.45 16.66 27.12
CA ALA A 646 -8.77 16.97 26.58
C ALA A 646 -9.56 15.74 26.09
N ARG A 647 -9.04 14.51 26.25
CA ARG A 647 -9.79 13.28 25.92
C ARG A 647 -11.08 13.15 26.73
N GLY A 648 -12.18 12.89 26.02
CA GLY A 648 -13.53 12.81 26.58
C GLY A 648 -14.21 14.16 26.84
N VAL A 649 -13.61 15.28 26.44
CA VAL A 649 -14.27 16.60 26.47
C VAL A 649 -15.40 16.64 25.46
N THR A 650 -16.60 17.05 25.89
CA THR A 650 -17.75 17.18 24.99
C THR A 650 -17.78 18.54 24.29
N ALA A 651 -18.46 18.65 23.15
CA ALA A 651 -18.69 19.92 22.46
C ALA A 651 -19.29 21.00 23.37
N GLN A 652 -20.22 20.63 24.26
CA GLN A 652 -20.82 21.55 25.24
C GLN A 652 -19.79 22.07 26.26
N GLN A 653 -18.94 21.19 26.81
CA GLN A 653 -17.87 21.57 27.74
C GLN A 653 -16.84 22.48 27.08
N TYR A 654 -16.46 22.17 25.84
CA TYR A 654 -15.60 23.01 25.02
C TYR A 654 -16.21 24.40 24.81
N LEU A 655 -17.46 24.49 24.33
CA LEU A 655 -18.14 25.77 24.08
C LEU A 655 -18.29 26.62 25.36
N ALA A 656 -18.52 25.99 26.52
CA ALA A 656 -18.60 26.70 27.81
C ALA A 656 -17.25 27.28 28.29
N LYS A 657 -16.12 26.74 27.81
CA LYS A 657 -14.75 27.18 28.16
C LYS A 657 -14.01 27.91 27.02
N LYS A 658 -14.55 27.92 25.80
CA LYS A 658 -13.98 28.57 24.61
C LYS A 658 -13.69 30.05 24.88
N GLY A 659 -12.46 30.48 24.59
CA GLY A 659 -11.98 31.85 24.85
C GLY A 659 -11.77 32.21 26.32
N ARG A 660 -11.94 31.26 27.27
CA ARG A 660 -11.79 31.50 28.72
C ARG A 660 -10.63 30.74 29.37
N VAL A 661 -10.17 29.65 28.76
CA VAL A 661 -9.05 28.82 29.23
C VAL A 661 -8.03 28.60 28.12
N ALA A 662 -6.80 28.30 28.50
CA ALA A 662 -5.78 27.85 27.55
C ALA A 662 -6.18 26.49 26.94
N MET A 663 -5.95 26.33 25.63
CA MET A 663 -6.23 25.12 24.87
C MET A 663 -5.06 24.82 23.94
N ALA A 664 -4.86 23.54 23.62
CA ALA A 664 -3.87 23.09 22.64
C ALA A 664 -4.49 22.02 21.73
N TRP A 665 -3.95 21.90 20.52
CA TRP A 665 -4.46 21.00 19.50
C TRP A 665 -3.35 20.41 18.62
N ALA A 666 -3.66 19.28 17.98
CA ALA A 666 -2.87 18.69 16.90
C ALA A 666 -3.64 18.82 15.58
N TYR A 667 -2.91 18.95 14.47
CA TYR A 667 -3.48 18.97 13.13
C TYR A 667 -3.90 17.55 12.69
N VAL A 668 -5.00 17.43 11.95
CA VAL A 668 -5.53 16.15 11.44
C VAL A 668 -5.62 16.18 9.92
N ALA A 669 -6.24 17.23 9.37
CA ALA A 669 -6.32 17.46 7.92
C ALA A 669 -6.32 18.97 7.60
N LYS A 670 -5.85 19.34 6.41
CA LYS A 670 -5.77 20.73 5.92
C LYS A 670 -6.19 20.83 4.45
N TRP A 671 -6.92 21.91 4.15
CA TRP A 671 -7.29 22.34 2.80
C TRP A 671 -6.83 23.78 2.55
N ASP A 672 -6.57 24.11 1.29
CA ASP A 672 -6.26 25.47 0.83
C ASP A 672 -7.52 26.08 0.16
N LEU A 673 -7.87 27.32 0.49
CA LEU A 673 -9.05 28.02 -0.02
C LEU A 673 -8.76 28.75 -1.34
N VAL A 674 -9.65 28.64 -2.34
CA VAL A 674 -9.48 29.22 -3.69
C VAL A 674 -10.69 29.99 -4.24
#